data_AF-A0A934L2S7-F1
#
_entry.id   AF-A0A934L2S7-F1
#
_cell.length_a   1.000
_cell.length_b   1.000
_cell.length_c   1.000
_cell.angle_alpha   90.00
_cell.angle_beta   90.00
_cell.angle_gamma   90.00
#
_symmetry.space_group_name_H-M   'P 1'
#
loop_
_entity.id
_entity.type
_entity.pdbx_description
1 polymer ?
#
loop_
_entity_poly.entity_id
_entity_poly.type
_entity_poly.pdbx_seq_one_letter_code
_entity_poly.pdbx_strand_id
1 'polypeptide(L)'
;LAIVARGRSGLVEADRLQKLVRAEDAATREAAAAAWLECATDRAATLKTLLAEPSLVLRCRALDAVRVAPRNEDGEPLLELLAGPPQNDVVERRALAAARAWVAATPAEAASRARAVLTRLASPAVALVRRAQLAATFASGESPPLEQKIAVELLAPCLDASDARPRAAAAKALRDIGGDDALAAALARFTKENIGHARVQLLESVVALRGVDAPDEAAWVADALAKDHDPNVRERAAVRLGRPKTRGAVPALTGGARDPDWFVACAAFVSLGKTGHDDALAPLLDGLRHERWTHRGAAVIGLMHMNRATVVEPLIGMLGDGTPTVARSALAALHEIAGQTEIGADPKAWRAWWDANGSKHLFRDRRESIERQKKYGYEVPDSEIYRGLDVVVFTSRGDHIEHLLERLTIAHRTTEANLVSTAGLHPEAIFVANCTGEIEESDVEPLTWFVRTGGYLFGSCWALSQTIEKLHPSVVRKFETPAGEVLDDVRAAACRPDSGFLRGVFQDGVVPIYHLEGAHLIEVLDPEVAEVLVDSPDAAERHGSGNLAAWFESGHGVILDSVNHFDLQGLEVAQGLKNERERQAYAIDHMGLDYATWRASQKEGYWQTSPRAARNVPDLSAFRFVTNFVRSKRIGDR
;
A
#
# COMPACT_ATOMS: atom_id res chain seq x y z
N LEU A 1 19.99 12.78 26.01
CA LEU A 1 19.62 12.55 27.43
C LEU A 1 18.92 11.21 27.64
N ALA A 2 17.79 10.93 26.97
CA ALA A 2 17.08 9.65 27.10
C ALA A 2 18.01 8.43 26.94
N ILE A 3 18.83 8.39 25.89
CA ILE A 3 19.83 7.33 25.66
C ILE A 3 20.78 7.17 26.85
N VAL A 4 21.26 8.28 27.43
CA VAL A 4 22.18 8.29 28.57
C VAL A 4 21.49 7.87 29.88
N ALA A 5 20.19 8.13 29.99
CA ALA A 5 19.37 7.83 31.15
C ALA A 5 18.79 6.40 31.14
N ARG A 6 18.88 5.67 30.02
CA ARG A 6 18.39 4.28 29.92
C ARG A 6 18.98 3.40 31.02
N GLY A 7 18.11 2.74 31.78
CA GLY A 7 18.48 1.87 32.89
C GLY A 7 18.94 2.59 34.16
N ARG A 8 18.84 3.94 34.24
CA ARG A 8 19.22 4.75 35.41
C ARG A 8 17.98 5.41 36.02
N SER A 9 17.39 4.77 37.03
CA SER A 9 16.24 5.31 37.76
C SER A 9 16.65 6.41 38.75
N GLY A 10 15.74 7.35 39.02
CA GLY A 10 15.90 8.31 40.12
C GLY A 10 16.95 9.39 39.89
N LEU A 11 17.21 9.77 38.62
CA LEU A 11 18.03 10.95 38.33
C LEU A 11 17.38 12.19 38.96
N VAL A 12 18.19 12.98 39.67
CA VAL A 12 17.80 14.16 40.48
C VAL A 12 16.99 15.20 39.67
N GLU A 13 17.06 15.17 38.34
CA GLU A 13 16.41 16.14 37.46
C GLU A 13 15.07 15.68 36.85
N ALA A 14 14.50 14.55 37.29
CA ALA A 14 13.21 14.06 36.76
C ALA A 14 12.09 15.11 36.83
N ASP A 15 11.99 15.85 37.92
CA ASP A 15 11.01 16.95 38.08
C ASP A 15 11.25 18.11 37.11
N ARG A 16 12.51 18.36 36.72
CA ARG A 16 12.83 19.35 35.69
C ARG A 16 12.37 18.88 34.31
N LEU A 17 12.57 17.60 34.01
CA LEU A 17 12.12 17.02 32.73
C LEU A 17 10.59 17.02 32.63
N GLN A 18 9.88 16.70 33.72
CA GLN A 18 8.41 16.81 33.77
C GLN A 18 7.93 18.23 33.42
N LYS A 19 8.59 19.26 33.94
CA LYS A 19 8.27 20.66 33.58
C LYS A 19 8.55 20.94 32.11
N LEU A 20 9.62 20.40 31.55
CA LEU A 20 10.00 20.58 30.14
C LEU A 20 9.06 19.87 29.15
N VAL A 21 8.26 18.89 29.59
CA VAL A 21 7.16 18.32 28.77
C VAL A 21 6.12 19.39 28.38
N ARG A 22 6.07 20.51 29.13
CA ARG A 22 5.21 21.66 28.84
C ARG A 22 5.95 22.84 28.17
N ALA A 23 7.19 22.65 27.71
CA ALA A 23 7.94 23.68 27.00
C ALA A 23 7.18 24.18 25.76
N GLU A 24 7.45 25.41 25.34
CA GLU A 24 6.87 25.93 24.09
C GLU A 24 7.47 25.23 22.87
N ASP A 25 8.77 24.95 22.91
CA ASP A 25 9.50 24.26 21.84
C ASP A 25 9.14 22.77 21.78
N ALA A 26 8.64 22.33 20.62
CA ALA A 26 8.18 20.96 20.39
C ALA A 26 9.30 19.92 20.54
N ALA A 27 10.48 20.20 19.98
CA ALA A 27 11.63 19.29 20.06
C ALA A 27 12.05 19.06 21.53
N THR A 28 12.06 20.12 22.33
CA THR A 28 12.33 20.06 23.77
C THR A 28 11.28 19.26 24.50
N ARG A 29 9.98 19.50 24.26
CA ARG A 29 8.90 18.74 24.91
C ARG A 29 9.00 17.24 24.67
N GLU A 30 9.21 16.85 23.42
CA GLU A 30 9.27 15.45 23.01
C GLU A 30 10.50 14.74 23.57
N ALA A 31 11.67 15.39 23.49
CA ALA A 31 12.90 14.88 24.08
C ALA A 31 12.79 14.77 25.60
N ALA A 32 12.14 15.73 26.25
CA ALA A 32 11.88 15.72 27.69
C ALA A 32 10.91 14.60 28.08
N ALA A 33 9.85 14.33 27.32
CA ALA A 33 8.90 13.26 27.60
C ALA A 33 9.58 11.88 27.56
N ALA A 34 10.35 11.61 26.51
CA ALA A 34 11.12 10.37 26.41
C ALA A 34 12.17 10.26 27.53
N ALA A 35 12.90 11.34 27.83
CA ALA A 35 13.90 11.33 28.89
C ALA A 35 13.28 11.16 30.28
N TRP A 36 12.15 11.82 30.56
CA TRP A 36 11.42 11.72 31.82
C TRP A 36 10.95 10.28 32.06
N LEU A 37 10.37 9.64 31.04
CA LEU A 37 9.94 8.24 31.13
C LEU A 37 11.11 7.27 31.40
N GLU A 38 12.30 7.55 30.86
CA GLU A 38 13.48 6.73 31.09
C GLU A 38 14.04 6.86 32.51
N CYS A 39 13.99 8.06 33.10
CA CYS A 39 14.60 8.33 34.40
C CYS A 39 13.62 8.37 35.59
N ALA A 40 12.32 8.24 35.33
CA ALA A 40 11.28 8.29 36.36
C ALA A 40 11.51 7.24 37.47
N THR A 41 11.21 7.65 38.71
CA THR A 41 11.16 6.75 39.87
C THR A 41 9.99 5.78 39.77
N ASP A 42 8.81 6.29 39.40
CA ASP A 42 7.63 5.50 39.06
C ASP A 42 7.36 5.60 37.55
N ARG A 43 7.89 4.63 36.80
CA ARG A 43 7.74 4.58 35.36
C ARG A 43 6.30 4.32 34.92
N ALA A 44 5.57 3.45 35.62
CA ALA A 44 4.19 3.11 35.27
C ALA A 44 3.28 4.33 35.40
N ALA A 45 3.37 5.06 36.52
CA ALA A 45 2.61 6.30 36.73
C ALA A 45 2.99 7.37 35.69
N THR A 46 4.29 7.51 35.41
CA THR A 46 4.78 8.47 34.42
C THR A 46 4.26 8.16 33.01
N LEU A 47 4.31 6.90 32.59
CA LEU A 47 3.75 6.47 31.31
C LEU A 47 2.26 6.76 31.25
N LYS A 48 1.50 6.41 32.30
CA LYS A 48 0.07 6.70 32.39
C LYS A 48 -0.22 8.20 32.27
N THR A 49 0.58 9.05 32.91
CA THR A 49 0.48 10.51 32.76
C THR A 49 0.74 10.95 31.33
N LEU A 50 1.82 10.48 30.71
CA LEU A 50 2.15 10.83 29.32
C LEU A 50 1.09 10.35 28.31
N LEU A 51 0.51 9.17 28.51
CA LEU A 51 -0.56 8.64 27.67
C LEU A 51 -1.89 9.39 27.83
N ALA A 52 -2.10 10.06 28.97
CA ALA A 52 -3.27 10.89 29.22
C ALA A 52 -3.13 12.33 28.68
N GLU A 53 -1.94 12.74 28.22
CA GLU A 53 -1.70 14.09 27.69
C GLU A 53 -2.60 14.41 26.49
N PRO A 54 -3.19 15.60 26.35
CA PRO A 54 -3.95 15.94 25.15
C PRO A 54 -3.13 15.90 23.85
N SER A 55 -1.82 16.13 23.96
CA SER A 55 -0.90 16.11 22.81
C SER A 55 -0.71 14.69 22.26
N LEU A 56 -1.14 14.48 21.01
CA LEU A 56 -0.95 13.19 20.33
C LEU A 56 0.51 12.92 20.04
N VAL A 57 1.30 13.97 19.76
CA VAL A 57 2.75 13.85 19.55
C VAL A 57 3.42 13.31 20.81
N LEU A 58 3.09 13.84 21.99
CA LEU A 58 3.65 13.37 23.25
C LEU A 58 3.26 11.92 23.56
N ARG A 59 2.00 11.53 23.33
CA ARG A 59 1.58 10.12 23.45
C ARG A 59 2.39 9.21 22.51
N CYS A 60 2.53 9.60 21.24
CA CYS A 60 3.31 8.86 20.26
C CYS A 60 4.77 8.70 20.70
N ARG A 61 5.39 9.77 21.23
CA ARG A 61 6.77 9.72 21.72
C ARG A 61 6.96 8.84 22.94
N ALA A 62 6.00 8.84 23.88
CA ALA A 62 6.03 7.92 25.00
C ALA A 62 5.94 6.46 24.54
N LEU A 63 5.03 6.16 23.61
CA LEU A 63 4.87 4.81 23.03
C LEU A 63 6.10 4.37 22.23
N ASP A 64 6.70 5.26 21.44
CA ASP A 64 7.96 5.00 20.74
C ASP A 64 9.11 4.73 21.72
N ALA A 65 9.18 5.46 22.83
CA ALA A 65 10.18 5.21 23.88
C ALA A 65 9.98 3.83 24.53
N VAL A 66 8.74 3.43 24.82
CA VAL A 66 8.42 2.09 25.31
C VAL A 66 8.78 1.03 24.27
N ARG A 67 8.49 1.25 22.99
CA ARG A 67 8.84 0.32 21.90
C ARG A 67 10.35 0.09 21.80
N VAL A 68 11.15 1.14 21.98
CA VAL A 68 12.61 1.07 21.86
C VAL A 68 13.28 0.50 23.13
N ALA A 69 12.72 0.78 24.30
CA ALA A 69 13.26 0.33 25.59
C ALA A 69 12.13 -0.10 26.55
N PRO A 70 11.48 -1.25 26.27
CA PRO A 70 10.37 -1.73 27.09
C PRO A 70 10.83 -2.18 28.47
N ARG A 71 10.00 -1.93 29.50
CA ARG A 71 10.22 -2.40 30.88
C ARG A 71 8.96 -3.05 31.46
N ASN A 72 9.11 -3.86 32.51
CA ASN A 72 8.00 -4.61 33.10
C ASN A 72 6.84 -3.69 33.53
N GLU A 73 7.17 -2.51 34.05
CA GLU A 73 6.27 -1.48 34.55
C GLU A 73 5.38 -0.86 33.45
N ASP A 74 5.73 -1.02 32.18
CA ASP A 74 4.96 -0.46 31.06
C ASP A 74 3.64 -1.23 30.79
N GLY A 75 3.49 -2.44 31.35
CA GLY A 75 2.40 -3.35 31.02
C GLY A 75 1.00 -2.81 31.33
N GLU A 76 0.74 -2.42 32.59
CA GLU A 76 -0.60 -1.97 32.99
C GLU A 76 -1.03 -0.68 32.27
N PRO A 77 -0.20 0.38 32.14
CA PRO A 77 -0.58 1.57 31.37
C PRO A 77 -0.90 1.26 29.90
N LEU A 78 -0.13 0.38 29.24
CA LEU A 78 -0.41 -0.04 27.86
C LEU A 78 -1.75 -0.79 27.76
N LEU A 79 -2.02 -1.70 28.70
CA LEU A 79 -3.26 -2.46 28.73
C LEU A 79 -4.48 -1.60 29.01
N GLU A 80 -4.38 -0.61 29.91
CA GLU A 80 -5.43 0.38 30.14
C GLU A 80 -5.74 1.17 28.86
N LEU A 81 -4.71 1.61 28.12
CA LEU A 81 -4.87 2.31 26.85
C LEU A 81 -5.59 1.44 25.80
N LEU A 82 -5.12 0.20 25.62
CA LEU A 82 -5.64 -0.74 24.62
C LEU A 82 -7.04 -1.30 24.96
N ALA A 83 -7.39 -1.41 26.25
CA ALA A 83 -8.74 -1.78 26.67
C ALA A 83 -9.71 -0.58 26.66
N GLY A 84 -9.16 0.65 26.57
CA GLY A 84 -9.90 1.90 26.58
C GLY A 84 -10.60 2.24 25.26
N PRO A 85 -11.09 3.48 25.10
CA PRO A 85 -11.79 3.93 23.89
C PRO A 85 -10.89 3.92 22.64
N PRO A 86 -11.47 4.06 21.43
CA PRO A 86 -10.71 4.31 20.21
C PRO A 86 -9.66 5.41 20.38
N GLN A 87 -8.46 5.18 19.85
CA GLN A 87 -7.43 6.19 19.75
C GLN A 87 -7.37 6.74 18.32
N ASN A 88 -6.64 7.83 18.13
CA ASN A 88 -6.21 8.24 16.79
C ASN A 88 -5.34 7.14 16.16
N ASP A 89 -5.48 6.89 14.86
CA ASP A 89 -4.78 5.83 14.12
C ASP A 89 -3.25 5.82 14.35
N VAL A 90 -2.63 7.00 14.42
CA VAL A 90 -1.17 7.15 14.61
C VAL A 90 -0.74 6.70 16.00
N VAL A 91 -1.56 6.99 17.02
CA VAL A 91 -1.37 6.55 18.40
C VAL A 91 -1.67 5.06 18.52
N GLU A 92 -2.73 4.58 17.87
CA GLU A 92 -3.16 3.18 17.86
C GLU A 92 -2.05 2.27 17.34
N ARG A 93 -1.46 2.58 16.17
CA ARG A 93 -0.33 1.82 15.59
C ARG A 93 0.86 1.74 16.55
N ARG A 94 1.21 2.84 17.20
CA ARG A 94 2.32 2.90 18.16
C ARG A 94 2.00 2.14 19.44
N ALA A 95 0.75 2.14 19.90
CA ALA A 95 0.32 1.38 21.07
C ALA A 95 0.44 -0.12 20.84
N LEU A 96 0.00 -0.61 19.67
CA LEU A 96 0.14 -2.02 19.27
C LEU A 96 1.62 -2.42 19.15
N ALA A 97 2.45 -1.57 18.53
CA ALA A 97 3.89 -1.81 18.41
C ALA A 97 4.62 -1.81 19.76
N ALA A 98 4.25 -0.91 20.67
CA ALA A 98 4.78 -0.86 22.04
C ALA A 98 4.37 -2.09 22.85
N ALA A 99 3.11 -2.55 22.75
CA ALA A 99 2.65 -3.77 23.40
C ALA A 99 3.41 -5.01 22.89
N ARG A 100 3.65 -5.11 21.58
CA ARG A 100 4.50 -6.18 21.00
C ARG A 100 5.92 -6.16 21.55
N ALA A 101 6.55 -4.99 21.59
CA ALA A 101 7.89 -4.85 22.16
C ALA A 101 7.92 -5.23 23.65
N TRP A 102 6.91 -4.81 24.42
CA TRP A 102 6.79 -5.12 25.84
C TRP A 102 6.60 -6.62 26.13
N VAL A 103 5.77 -7.31 25.34
CA VAL A 103 5.60 -8.76 25.43
C VAL A 103 6.91 -9.49 25.11
N ALA A 104 7.62 -9.05 24.07
CA ALA A 104 8.88 -9.68 23.64
C ALA A 104 10.08 -9.38 24.56
N ALA A 105 9.99 -8.36 25.43
CA ALA A 105 11.09 -7.90 26.27
C ALA A 105 11.60 -8.95 27.27
N THR A 106 10.73 -9.86 27.72
CA THR A 106 11.07 -10.93 28.67
C THR A 106 10.69 -12.29 28.08
N PRO A 107 11.60 -12.96 27.33
CA PRO A 107 11.28 -14.21 26.63
C PRO A 107 10.65 -15.31 27.51
N ALA A 108 11.08 -15.42 28.77
CA ALA A 108 10.54 -16.40 29.74
C ALA A 108 9.07 -16.14 30.13
N GLU A 109 8.58 -14.91 30.01
CA GLU A 109 7.21 -14.51 30.37
C GLU A 109 6.39 -14.10 29.14
N ALA A 110 6.98 -14.11 27.94
CA ALA A 110 6.36 -13.57 26.74
C ALA A 110 5.01 -14.24 26.44
N ALA A 111 4.92 -15.57 26.56
CA ALA A 111 3.69 -16.32 26.34
C ALA A 111 2.59 -16.00 27.36
N SER A 112 2.94 -15.85 28.66
CA SER A 112 1.95 -15.54 29.69
C SER A 112 1.46 -14.09 29.57
N ARG A 113 2.36 -13.15 29.24
CA ARG A 113 2.01 -11.75 28.94
C ARG A 113 1.10 -11.64 27.72
N ALA A 114 1.46 -12.31 26.62
CA ALA A 114 0.65 -12.33 25.40
C ALA A 114 -0.78 -12.81 25.69
N ARG A 115 -0.92 -13.93 26.41
CA ARG A 115 -2.24 -14.44 26.83
C ARG A 115 -3.00 -13.43 27.69
N ALA A 116 -2.36 -12.85 28.70
CA ALA A 116 -2.99 -11.87 29.59
C ALA A 116 -3.51 -10.64 28.83
N VAL A 117 -2.72 -10.13 27.87
CA VAL A 117 -3.11 -9.03 26.99
C VAL A 117 -4.36 -9.39 26.20
N LEU A 118 -4.34 -10.51 25.47
CA LEU A 118 -5.45 -10.92 24.60
C LEU A 118 -6.73 -11.25 25.38
N THR A 119 -6.61 -11.86 26.57
CA THR A 119 -7.74 -12.14 27.44
C THR A 119 -8.38 -10.86 27.97
N ARG A 120 -7.59 -9.84 28.31
CA ARG A 120 -8.11 -8.55 28.79
C ARG A 120 -8.88 -7.79 27.70
N LEU A 121 -8.49 -7.96 26.44
CA LEU A 121 -9.14 -7.35 25.28
C LEU A 121 -10.38 -8.15 24.81
N ALA A 122 -11.31 -8.46 25.72
CA ALA A 122 -12.48 -9.29 25.43
C ALA A 122 -13.74 -8.50 25.04
N SER A 123 -13.84 -7.22 25.42
CA SER A 123 -14.90 -6.29 25.02
C SER A 123 -14.44 -4.85 25.32
N PRO A 124 -14.99 -3.80 24.67
CA PRO A 124 -15.97 -3.77 23.57
C PRO A 124 -15.35 -4.12 22.21
N ALA A 125 -16.10 -3.99 21.10
CA ALA A 125 -15.66 -4.36 19.75
C ALA A 125 -14.30 -3.77 19.33
N VAL A 126 -14.01 -2.53 19.73
CA VAL A 126 -12.72 -1.87 19.48
C VAL A 126 -11.56 -2.67 20.11
N ALA A 127 -11.74 -3.16 21.33
CA ALA A 127 -10.76 -4.03 21.98
C ALA A 127 -10.62 -5.37 21.25
N LEU A 128 -11.70 -5.92 20.67
CA LEU A 128 -11.64 -7.15 19.87
C LEU A 128 -10.85 -6.98 18.55
N VAL A 129 -10.91 -5.81 17.91
CA VAL A 129 -10.06 -5.51 16.75
C VAL A 129 -8.59 -5.50 17.15
N ARG A 130 -8.25 -4.79 18.25
CA ARG A 130 -6.90 -4.78 18.83
C ARG A 130 -6.42 -6.18 19.20
N ARG A 131 -7.30 -6.99 19.79
CA ARG A 131 -7.03 -8.39 20.11
C ARG A 131 -6.67 -9.20 18.86
N ALA A 132 -7.40 -9.04 17.76
CA ALA A 132 -7.10 -9.74 16.53
C ALA A 132 -5.72 -9.34 15.95
N GLN A 133 -5.43 -8.04 15.92
CA GLN A 133 -4.14 -7.51 15.46
C GLN A 133 -2.97 -7.98 16.34
N LEU A 134 -3.14 -7.95 17.67
CA LEU A 134 -2.10 -8.40 18.61
C LEU A 134 -1.89 -9.91 18.56
N ALA A 135 -2.96 -10.71 18.40
CA ALA A 135 -2.83 -12.17 18.26
C ALA A 135 -1.96 -12.54 17.05
N ALA A 136 -2.17 -11.88 15.91
CA ALA A 136 -1.33 -12.07 14.73
C ALA A 136 0.13 -11.65 14.98
N THR A 137 0.36 -10.49 15.59
CA THR A 137 1.73 -10.01 15.83
C THR A 137 2.49 -10.78 16.91
N PHE A 138 1.80 -11.42 17.86
CA PHE A 138 2.40 -12.28 18.89
C PHE A 138 2.69 -13.70 18.38
N ALA A 139 2.05 -14.14 17.30
CA ALA A 139 2.22 -15.47 16.71
C ALA A 139 3.10 -15.48 15.45
N SER A 140 3.62 -14.33 15.02
CA SER A 140 4.43 -14.16 13.80
C SER A 140 5.89 -13.80 14.11
N GLY A 141 6.78 -14.11 13.16
CA GLY A 141 8.23 -13.89 13.25
C GLY A 141 9.04 -15.15 13.59
N GLU A 142 10.36 -15.03 13.64
CA GLU A 142 11.27 -16.17 13.86
C GLU A 142 11.19 -16.79 15.27
N SER A 143 10.75 -16.02 16.26
CA SER A 143 10.60 -16.47 17.66
C SER A 143 9.36 -15.82 18.26
N PRO A 144 8.15 -16.29 17.88
CA PRO A 144 6.91 -15.66 18.28
C PRO A 144 6.67 -15.84 19.79
N PRO A 145 6.24 -14.77 20.50
CA PRO A 145 5.83 -14.86 21.91
C PRO A 145 4.73 -15.89 22.21
N LEU A 146 3.88 -16.20 21.25
CA LEU A 146 2.70 -17.05 21.42
C LEU A 146 2.67 -18.13 20.33
N GLU A 147 2.41 -19.38 20.71
CA GLU A 147 2.21 -20.45 19.75
C GLU A 147 0.97 -20.18 18.87
N GLN A 148 1.09 -20.48 17.57
CA GLN A 148 0.03 -20.23 16.57
C GLN A 148 -1.31 -20.82 16.98
N LYS A 149 -1.33 -22.08 17.42
CA LYS A 149 -2.55 -22.77 17.89
C LYS A 149 -3.29 -21.98 18.97
N ILE A 150 -2.54 -21.50 19.96
CA ILE A 150 -3.09 -20.74 21.09
C ILE A 150 -3.58 -19.37 20.62
N ALA A 151 -2.87 -18.72 19.69
CA ALA A 151 -3.33 -17.47 19.11
C ALA A 151 -4.65 -17.64 18.38
N VAL A 152 -4.82 -18.72 17.60
CA VAL A 152 -6.07 -19.08 16.92
C VAL A 152 -7.20 -19.33 17.92
N GLU A 153 -6.97 -20.08 19.00
CA GLU A 153 -7.95 -20.29 20.07
C GLU A 153 -8.40 -18.95 20.69
N LEU A 154 -7.46 -18.03 20.88
CA LEU A 154 -7.74 -16.70 21.42
C LEU A 154 -8.43 -15.76 20.43
N LEU A 155 -8.58 -16.11 19.14
CA LEU A 155 -9.37 -15.31 18.19
C LEU A 155 -10.88 -15.57 18.24
N ALA A 156 -11.34 -16.62 18.94
CA ALA A 156 -12.75 -17.02 18.94
C ALA A 156 -13.73 -15.86 19.26
N PRO A 157 -13.51 -15.02 20.30
CA PRO A 157 -14.41 -13.90 20.59
C PRO A 157 -14.46 -12.84 19.47
N CYS A 158 -13.39 -12.68 18.70
CA CYS A 158 -13.34 -11.76 17.57
C CYS A 158 -14.11 -12.32 16.37
N LEU A 159 -13.98 -13.62 16.09
CA LEU A 159 -14.68 -14.32 15.00
C LEU A 159 -16.20 -14.42 15.23
N ASP A 160 -16.62 -14.47 16.50
CA ASP A 160 -18.02 -14.57 16.92
C ASP A 160 -18.63 -13.21 17.32
N ALA A 161 -17.89 -12.11 17.20
CA ALA A 161 -18.36 -10.76 17.52
C ALA A 161 -19.65 -10.40 16.73
N SER A 162 -20.51 -9.53 17.25
CA SER A 162 -21.69 -9.06 16.49
C SER A 162 -21.31 -8.18 15.30
N ASP A 163 -20.25 -7.40 15.45
CA ASP A 163 -19.84 -6.37 14.50
C ASP A 163 -18.96 -6.91 13.38
N ALA A 164 -19.02 -6.27 12.22
CA ALA A 164 -18.23 -6.63 11.04
C ALA A 164 -16.71 -6.49 11.25
N ARG A 165 -16.28 -5.39 11.90
CA ARG A 165 -14.86 -5.04 12.04
C ARG A 165 -14.04 -6.10 12.80
N PRO A 166 -14.41 -6.55 14.01
CA PRO A 166 -13.65 -7.59 14.70
C PRO A 166 -13.58 -8.91 13.93
N ARG A 167 -14.65 -9.28 13.20
CA ARG A 167 -14.67 -10.50 12.39
C ARG A 167 -13.71 -10.42 11.21
N ALA A 168 -13.70 -9.30 10.49
CA ALA A 168 -12.77 -9.08 9.39
C ALA A 168 -11.31 -9.03 9.88
N ALA A 169 -11.06 -8.30 10.97
CA ALA A 169 -9.75 -8.25 11.61
C ALA A 169 -9.26 -9.65 12.06
N ALA A 170 -10.15 -10.47 12.63
CA ALA A 170 -9.84 -11.83 13.03
C ALA A 170 -9.61 -12.76 11.83
N ALA A 171 -10.41 -12.62 10.77
CA ALA A 171 -10.21 -13.36 9.53
C ALA A 171 -8.83 -13.06 8.93
N LYS A 172 -8.45 -11.78 8.82
CA LYS A 172 -7.10 -11.35 8.42
C LYS A 172 -6.03 -11.87 9.39
N ALA A 173 -6.28 -11.83 10.70
CA ALA A 173 -5.33 -12.34 11.69
C ALA A 173 -5.04 -13.84 11.50
N LEU A 174 -6.03 -14.66 11.11
CA LEU A 174 -5.79 -16.08 10.81
C LEU A 174 -4.75 -16.27 9.68
N ARG A 175 -4.81 -15.43 8.63
CA ARG A 175 -3.80 -15.42 7.55
C ARG A 175 -2.42 -15.12 8.10
N ASP A 176 -2.33 -14.05 8.90
CA ASP A 176 -1.06 -13.52 9.40
C ASP A 176 -0.45 -14.43 10.49
N ILE A 177 -1.26 -15.21 11.22
CA ILE A 177 -0.81 -16.22 12.20
C ILE A 177 -0.17 -17.42 11.49
N GLY A 178 -0.80 -17.95 10.44
CA GLY A 178 -0.30 -19.14 9.74
C GLY A 178 -0.71 -20.48 10.37
N GLY A 179 -0.41 -21.57 9.64
CA GLY A 179 -0.52 -22.94 10.14
C GLY A 179 -1.89 -23.61 9.97
N ASP A 180 -1.92 -24.92 10.24
CA ASP A 180 -3.10 -25.78 10.00
C ASP A 180 -4.30 -25.41 10.88
N ASP A 181 -4.05 -25.00 12.13
CA ASP A 181 -5.12 -24.57 13.04
C ASP A 181 -5.82 -23.30 12.52
N ALA A 182 -5.05 -22.35 11.97
CA ALA A 182 -5.60 -21.13 11.39
C ALA A 182 -6.40 -21.43 10.11
N LEU A 183 -5.91 -22.34 9.27
CA LEU A 183 -6.62 -22.81 8.08
C LEU A 183 -7.94 -23.49 8.45
N ALA A 184 -7.92 -24.39 9.42
CA ALA A 184 -9.12 -25.08 9.92
C ALA A 184 -10.15 -24.09 10.47
N ALA A 185 -9.71 -23.10 11.26
CA ALA A 185 -10.57 -22.05 11.79
C ALA A 185 -11.16 -21.17 10.66
N ALA A 186 -10.37 -20.80 9.65
CA ALA A 186 -10.83 -19.99 8.52
C ALA A 186 -11.89 -20.74 7.68
N LEU A 187 -11.63 -22.01 7.34
CA LEU A 187 -12.58 -22.87 6.61
C LEU A 187 -13.89 -23.04 7.39
N ALA A 188 -13.80 -23.34 8.69
CA ALA A 188 -14.97 -23.51 9.54
C ALA A 188 -15.77 -22.22 9.69
N ARG A 189 -15.11 -21.05 9.76
CA ARG A 189 -15.81 -19.76 9.85
C ARG A 189 -16.48 -19.38 8.54
N PHE A 190 -15.83 -19.65 7.40
CA PHE A 190 -16.32 -19.30 6.06
C PHE A 190 -17.70 -19.92 5.75
N THR A 191 -17.98 -21.14 6.22
CA THR A 191 -19.27 -21.81 5.95
C THR A 191 -20.47 -21.14 6.62
N LYS A 192 -20.25 -20.42 7.73
CA LYS A 192 -21.29 -19.74 8.52
C LYS A 192 -21.16 -18.21 8.52
N GLU A 193 -20.25 -17.65 7.72
CA GLU A 193 -20.06 -16.20 7.65
C GLU A 193 -21.11 -15.54 6.76
N ASN A 194 -21.74 -14.50 7.28
CA ASN A 194 -22.79 -13.75 6.60
C ASN A 194 -22.39 -12.30 6.32
N ILE A 195 -21.21 -11.87 6.78
CA ILE A 195 -20.68 -10.53 6.52
C ILE A 195 -19.71 -10.59 5.35
N GLY A 196 -20.12 -10.03 4.21
CA GLY A 196 -19.36 -9.97 2.97
C GLY A 196 -17.88 -9.63 3.13
N HIS A 197 -17.58 -8.53 3.82
CA HIS A 197 -16.20 -8.12 4.08
C HIS A 197 -15.38 -9.20 4.83
N ALA A 198 -15.93 -9.78 5.91
CA ALA A 198 -15.26 -10.86 6.63
C ALA A 198 -15.13 -12.12 5.77
N ARG A 199 -16.09 -12.42 4.88
CA ARG A 199 -15.98 -13.53 3.90
C ARG A 199 -14.81 -13.34 2.95
N VAL A 200 -14.59 -12.12 2.44
CA VAL A 200 -13.45 -11.79 1.58
C VAL A 200 -12.14 -12.05 2.33
N GLN A 201 -12.02 -11.58 3.57
CA GLN A 201 -10.82 -11.81 4.37
C GLN A 201 -10.60 -13.31 4.66
N LEU A 202 -11.66 -14.07 4.94
CA LEU A 202 -11.57 -15.54 5.13
C LEU A 202 -11.13 -16.26 3.85
N LEU A 203 -11.66 -15.86 2.68
CA LEU A 203 -11.21 -16.39 1.39
C LEU A 203 -9.71 -16.14 1.21
N GLU A 204 -9.24 -14.92 1.46
CA GLU A 204 -7.82 -14.57 1.40
C GLU A 204 -6.96 -15.39 2.37
N SER A 205 -7.44 -15.60 3.59
CA SER A 205 -6.76 -16.43 4.58
C SER A 205 -6.64 -17.87 4.12
N VAL A 206 -7.72 -18.48 3.62
CA VAL A 206 -7.69 -19.85 3.10
C VAL A 206 -6.74 -19.96 1.91
N VAL A 207 -6.79 -19.03 0.95
CA VAL A 207 -5.92 -19.04 -0.23
C VAL A 207 -4.45 -18.86 0.15
N ALA A 208 -4.13 -18.01 1.14
CA ALA A 208 -2.77 -17.80 1.60
C ALA A 208 -2.20 -19.02 2.34
N LEU A 209 -3.03 -19.71 3.13
CA LEU A 209 -2.62 -20.84 3.97
C LEU A 209 -2.62 -22.18 3.23
N ARG A 210 -3.58 -22.39 2.33
CA ARG A 210 -3.78 -23.65 1.60
C ARG A 210 -3.20 -23.61 0.19
N GLY A 211 -3.06 -22.43 -0.41
CA GLY A 211 -2.71 -22.31 -1.83
C GLY A 211 -3.92 -22.46 -2.76
N VAL A 212 -3.63 -22.49 -4.06
CA VAL A 212 -4.63 -22.67 -5.14
C VAL A 212 -4.04 -23.50 -6.29
N ASP A 213 -2.92 -24.17 -6.08
CA ASP A 213 -2.17 -24.80 -7.16
C ASP A 213 -2.62 -26.25 -7.37
N ALA A 214 -3.07 -26.93 -6.31
CA ALA A 214 -3.64 -28.27 -6.38
C ALA A 214 -5.12 -28.26 -6.84
N PRO A 215 -5.59 -29.32 -7.54
CA PRO A 215 -6.97 -29.36 -8.06
C PRO A 215 -8.06 -29.22 -6.98
N ASP A 216 -7.84 -29.77 -5.78
CA ASP A 216 -8.79 -29.70 -4.66
C ASP A 216 -8.78 -28.34 -3.95
N GLU A 217 -7.64 -27.65 -3.96
CA GLU A 217 -7.50 -26.25 -3.51
C GLU A 217 -8.25 -25.32 -4.46
N ALA A 218 -7.97 -25.44 -5.75
CA ALA A 218 -8.66 -24.70 -6.81
C ALA A 218 -10.16 -24.98 -6.84
N ALA A 219 -10.60 -26.21 -6.57
CA ALA A 219 -12.02 -26.56 -6.52
C ALA A 219 -12.78 -25.80 -5.42
N TRP A 220 -12.17 -25.57 -4.26
CA TRP A 220 -12.81 -24.80 -3.18
C TRP A 220 -12.96 -23.32 -3.55
N VAL A 221 -11.94 -22.72 -4.17
CA VAL A 221 -12.01 -21.33 -4.65
C VAL A 221 -12.98 -21.21 -5.84
N ALA A 222 -13.02 -22.21 -6.72
CA ALA A 222 -13.98 -22.31 -7.82
C ALA A 222 -15.43 -22.38 -7.33
N ASP A 223 -15.69 -23.08 -6.22
CA ASP A 223 -17.01 -23.11 -5.59
C ASP A 223 -17.42 -21.72 -5.08
N ALA A 224 -16.50 -20.99 -4.45
CA ALA A 224 -16.73 -19.62 -4.03
C ALA A 224 -17.03 -18.69 -5.22
N LEU A 225 -16.27 -18.79 -6.32
CA LEU A 225 -16.56 -18.05 -7.55
C LEU A 225 -17.95 -18.39 -8.12
N ALA A 226 -18.37 -19.65 -8.06
CA ALA A 226 -19.61 -20.08 -8.69
C ALA A 226 -20.87 -19.80 -7.84
N LYS A 227 -20.75 -19.77 -6.51
CA LYS A 227 -21.91 -19.86 -5.61
C LYS A 227 -21.99 -18.80 -4.54
N ASP A 228 -20.93 -18.03 -4.28
CA ASP A 228 -20.99 -17.02 -3.24
C ASP A 228 -21.98 -15.90 -3.61
N HIS A 229 -22.77 -15.48 -2.63
CA HIS A 229 -23.78 -14.45 -2.82
C HIS A 229 -23.16 -13.06 -2.96
N ASP A 230 -21.99 -12.84 -2.36
CA ASP A 230 -21.30 -11.55 -2.43
C ASP A 230 -20.40 -11.47 -3.68
N PRO A 231 -20.65 -10.52 -4.60
CA PRO A 231 -19.82 -10.33 -5.80
C PRO A 231 -18.36 -10.02 -5.48
N ASN A 232 -18.02 -9.41 -4.34
CA ASN A 232 -16.64 -9.15 -3.96
C ASN A 232 -15.89 -10.44 -3.63
N VAL A 233 -16.58 -11.43 -3.03
CA VAL A 233 -16.01 -12.76 -2.79
C VAL A 233 -15.80 -13.48 -4.11
N ARG A 234 -16.78 -13.41 -5.03
CA ARG A 234 -16.66 -14.01 -6.37
C ARG A 234 -15.53 -13.38 -7.17
N GLU A 235 -15.42 -12.05 -7.20
CA GLU A 235 -14.33 -11.34 -7.89
C GLU A 235 -12.99 -11.77 -7.33
N ARG A 236 -12.84 -11.78 -5.99
CA ARG A 236 -11.59 -12.17 -5.36
C ARG A 236 -11.24 -13.62 -5.67
N ALA A 237 -12.22 -14.53 -5.66
CA ALA A 237 -12.03 -15.91 -6.07
C ALA A 237 -11.56 -16.02 -7.55
N ALA A 238 -12.14 -15.25 -8.47
CA ALA A 238 -11.70 -15.18 -9.87
C ALA A 238 -10.24 -14.70 -9.97
N VAL A 239 -9.85 -13.65 -9.24
CA VAL A 239 -8.47 -13.16 -9.21
C VAL A 239 -7.51 -14.25 -8.70
N ARG A 240 -7.87 -14.94 -7.61
CA ARG A 240 -7.00 -15.96 -7.00
C ARG A 240 -6.86 -17.24 -7.85
N LEU A 241 -7.89 -17.62 -8.61
CA LEU A 241 -7.80 -18.70 -9.60
C LEU A 241 -6.91 -18.37 -10.80
N GLY A 242 -6.66 -17.08 -11.05
CA GLY A 242 -5.80 -16.58 -12.14
C GLY A 242 -4.30 -16.70 -11.88
N ARG A 243 -3.85 -17.78 -11.23
CA ARG A 243 -2.41 -18.06 -11.07
C ARG A 243 -1.92 -18.96 -12.20
N PRO A 244 -0.65 -18.80 -12.65
CA PRO A 244 -0.08 -19.65 -13.68
C PRO A 244 -0.17 -21.13 -13.31
N LYS A 245 -0.65 -21.95 -14.24
CA LYS A 245 -0.72 -23.42 -14.14
C LYS A 245 -1.67 -23.95 -13.06
N THR A 246 -2.58 -23.13 -12.53
CA THR A 246 -3.66 -23.59 -11.63
C THR A 246 -4.60 -24.56 -12.32
N ARG A 247 -4.48 -25.85 -11.99
CA ARG A 247 -5.25 -26.92 -12.64
C ARG A 247 -6.73 -26.82 -12.27
N GLY A 248 -7.61 -26.97 -13.27
CA GLY A 248 -9.06 -26.97 -13.05
C GLY A 248 -9.71 -25.59 -12.88
N ALA A 249 -8.95 -24.49 -12.97
CA ALA A 249 -9.53 -23.14 -12.89
C ALA A 249 -10.34 -22.74 -14.14
N VAL A 250 -9.96 -23.22 -15.33
CA VAL A 250 -10.54 -22.75 -16.61
C VAL A 250 -12.07 -22.89 -16.67
N PRO A 251 -12.69 -24.04 -16.29
CA PRO A 251 -14.15 -24.15 -16.29
C PRO A 251 -14.84 -23.14 -15.35
N ALA A 252 -14.31 -22.95 -14.15
CA ALA A 252 -14.86 -22.03 -13.16
C ALA A 252 -14.73 -20.57 -13.63
N LEU A 253 -13.57 -20.19 -14.15
CA LEU A 253 -13.34 -18.87 -14.72
C LEU A 253 -14.17 -18.62 -15.98
N THR A 254 -14.42 -19.64 -16.80
CA THR A 254 -15.34 -19.54 -17.95
C THR A 254 -16.77 -19.26 -17.50
N GLY A 255 -17.20 -19.85 -16.37
CA GLY A 255 -18.47 -19.51 -15.71
C GLY A 255 -18.46 -18.08 -15.18
N GLY A 256 -17.40 -17.69 -14.47
CA GLY A 256 -17.22 -16.33 -13.95
C GLY A 256 -17.18 -15.24 -15.03
N ALA A 257 -16.70 -15.55 -16.23
CA ALA A 257 -16.73 -14.65 -17.39
C ALA A 257 -18.15 -14.32 -17.88
N ARG A 258 -19.16 -15.03 -17.37
CA ARG A 258 -20.60 -14.81 -17.62
C ARG A 258 -21.34 -14.30 -16.38
N ASP A 259 -20.61 -13.91 -15.32
CA ASP A 259 -21.21 -13.35 -14.11
C ASP A 259 -21.96 -12.05 -14.46
N PRO A 260 -23.15 -11.81 -13.90
CA PRO A 260 -23.88 -10.56 -14.11
C PRO A 260 -23.12 -9.33 -13.56
N ASP A 261 -22.26 -9.52 -12.56
CA ASP A 261 -21.36 -8.48 -12.08
C ASP A 261 -20.13 -8.39 -12.99
N TRP A 262 -19.98 -7.24 -13.63
CA TRP A 262 -18.92 -7.05 -14.61
C TRP A 262 -17.51 -6.98 -14.02
N PHE A 263 -17.37 -6.69 -12.71
CA PHE A 263 -16.08 -6.79 -12.04
C PHE A 263 -15.62 -8.25 -11.98
N VAL A 264 -16.53 -9.16 -11.62
CA VAL A 264 -16.29 -10.60 -11.60
C VAL A 264 -15.97 -11.10 -13.01
N ALA A 265 -16.75 -10.71 -14.01
CA ALA A 265 -16.51 -11.11 -15.41
C ALA A 265 -15.16 -10.62 -15.94
N CYS A 266 -14.79 -9.36 -15.70
CA CYS A 266 -13.49 -8.82 -16.11
C CYS A 266 -12.33 -9.52 -15.38
N ALA A 267 -12.45 -9.74 -14.07
CA ALA A 267 -11.46 -10.48 -13.31
C ALA A 267 -11.28 -11.90 -13.85
N ALA A 268 -12.38 -12.56 -14.25
CA ALA A 268 -12.35 -13.90 -14.83
C ALA A 268 -11.67 -13.94 -16.20
N PHE A 269 -11.94 -12.99 -17.11
CA PHE A 269 -11.25 -12.91 -18.41
C PHE A 269 -9.74 -12.69 -18.24
N VAL A 270 -9.33 -11.75 -17.38
CA VAL A 270 -7.89 -11.53 -17.11
C VAL A 270 -7.25 -12.80 -16.51
N SER A 271 -7.93 -13.42 -15.55
CA SER A 271 -7.46 -14.64 -14.88
C SER A 271 -7.35 -15.84 -15.81
N LEU A 272 -8.28 -16.01 -16.77
CA LEU A 272 -8.21 -17.07 -17.80
C LEU A 272 -6.87 -17.04 -18.51
N GLY A 273 -6.46 -15.85 -18.95
CA GLY A 273 -5.16 -15.64 -19.59
C GLY A 273 -3.98 -15.97 -18.69
N LYS A 274 -4.01 -15.47 -17.45
CA LYS A 274 -2.95 -15.70 -16.45
C LYS A 274 -2.80 -17.16 -16.05
N THR A 275 -3.81 -18.02 -16.25
CA THR A 275 -3.66 -19.46 -15.99
C THR A 275 -2.64 -20.12 -16.93
N GLY A 276 -2.46 -19.59 -18.15
CA GLY A 276 -1.59 -20.18 -19.16
C GLY A 276 -2.07 -21.53 -19.72
N HIS A 277 -3.34 -21.91 -19.56
CA HIS A 277 -3.90 -23.12 -20.19
C HIS A 277 -4.42 -22.83 -21.61
N ASP A 278 -4.22 -23.76 -22.55
CA ASP A 278 -4.74 -23.63 -23.91
C ASP A 278 -6.27 -23.55 -23.97
N ASP A 279 -6.96 -24.25 -23.06
CA ASP A 279 -8.41 -24.25 -22.95
C ASP A 279 -9.00 -22.86 -22.63
N ALA A 280 -8.18 -21.91 -22.16
CA ALA A 280 -8.59 -20.53 -21.94
C ALA A 280 -8.79 -19.74 -23.24
N LEU A 281 -8.22 -20.20 -24.37
CA LEU A 281 -8.25 -19.48 -25.63
C LEU A 281 -9.69 -19.29 -26.13
N ALA A 282 -10.49 -20.37 -26.17
CA ALA A 282 -11.84 -20.30 -26.72
C ALA A 282 -12.77 -19.34 -25.94
N PRO A 283 -12.82 -19.39 -24.59
CA PRO A 283 -13.53 -18.39 -23.80
C PRO A 283 -13.05 -16.95 -24.03
N LEU A 284 -11.74 -16.73 -24.16
CA LEU A 284 -11.17 -15.40 -24.42
C LEU A 284 -11.56 -14.86 -25.80
N LEU A 285 -11.51 -15.70 -26.84
CA LEU A 285 -11.96 -15.33 -28.19
C LEU A 285 -13.46 -15.02 -28.22
N ASP A 286 -14.26 -15.69 -27.41
CA ASP A 286 -15.68 -15.37 -27.27
C ASP A 286 -15.87 -13.98 -26.62
N GLY A 287 -15.09 -13.69 -25.58
CA GLY A 287 -15.07 -12.39 -24.90
C GLY A 287 -14.72 -11.21 -25.81
N LEU A 288 -13.88 -11.41 -26.84
CA LEU A 288 -13.59 -10.37 -27.85
C LEU A 288 -14.82 -9.91 -28.64
N ARG A 289 -15.90 -10.69 -28.65
CA ARG A 289 -17.14 -10.38 -29.38
C ARG A 289 -18.26 -9.85 -28.49
N HIS A 290 -17.96 -9.61 -27.21
CA HIS A 290 -18.94 -9.16 -26.25
C HIS A 290 -19.45 -7.74 -26.54
N GLU A 291 -20.73 -7.47 -26.29
CA GLU A 291 -21.34 -6.16 -26.53
C GLU A 291 -20.69 -5.05 -25.69
N ARG A 292 -20.38 -5.37 -24.43
CA ARG A 292 -19.75 -4.45 -23.49
C ARG A 292 -18.25 -4.37 -23.72
N TRP A 293 -17.75 -3.15 -23.90
CA TRP A 293 -16.34 -2.87 -24.15
C TRP A 293 -15.43 -3.35 -23.02
N THR A 294 -15.87 -3.31 -21.75
CA THR A 294 -15.09 -3.75 -20.59
C THR A 294 -14.72 -5.23 -20.69
N HIS A 295 -15.62 -6.07 -21.21
CA HIS A 295 -15.40 -7.50 -21.39
C HIS A 295 -14.44 -7.75 -22.56
N ARG A 296 -14.63 -7.05 -23.68
CA ARG A 296 -13.71 -7.13 -24.83
C ARG A 296 -12.29 -6.73 -24.42
N GLY A 297 -12.16 -5.62 -23.69
CA GLY A 297 -10.89 -5.16 -23.15
C GLY A 297 -10.27 -6.21 -22.22
N ALA A 298 -11.03 -6.73 -21.25
CA ALA A 298 -10.51 -7.73 -20.31
C ALA A 298 -10.08 -9.02 -21.03
N ALA A 299 -10.79 -9.43 -22.08
CA ALA A 299 -10.41 -10.57 -22.92
C ALA A 299 -9.12 -10.30 -23.72
N VAL A 300 -8.92 -9.08 -24.24
CA VAL A 300 -7.64 -8.66 -24.85
C VAL A 300 -6.48 -8.81 -23.85
N ILE A 301 -6.68 -8.40 -22.59
CA ILE A 301 -5.67 -8.53 -21.52
C ILE A 301 -5.44 -9.99 -21.14
N GLY A 302 -6.48 -10.82 -21.12
CA GLY A 302 -6.32 -12.26 -20.97
C GLY A 302 -5.48 -12.87 -22.10
N LEU A 303 -5.74 -12.51 -23.36
CA LEU A 303 -4.94 -12.96 -24.51
C LEU A 303 -3.48 -12.50 -24.42
N MET A 304 -3.23 -11.26 -23.98
CA MET A 304 -1.88 -10.76 -23.71
C MET A 304 -1.14 -11.65 -22.70
N HIS A 305 -1.78 -12.00 -21.58
CA HIS A 305 -1.19 -12.85 -20.56
C HIS A 305 -0.98 -14.30 -20.99
N MET A 306 -1.78 -14.83 -21.92
CA MET A 306 -1.51 -16.15 -22.50
C MET A 306 -0.15 -16.19 -23.22
N ASN A 307 0.26 -15.06 -23.82
CA ASN A 307 1.54 -14.85 -24.49
C ASN A 307 1.95 -16.00 -25.43
N ARG A 308 1.15 -16.23 -26.50
CA ARG A 308 1.34 -17.32 -27.48
C ARG A 308 1.10 -16.88 -28.91
N ALA A 309 1.67 -17.61 -29.87
CA ALA A 309 1.47 -17.36 -31.30
C ALA A 309 -0.01 -17.31 -31.71
N THR A 310 -0.84 -18.15 -31.09
CA THR A 310 -2.28 -18.25 -31.39
C THR A 310 -3.08 -17.00 -31.06
N VAL A 311 -2.56 -16.11 -30.21
CA VAL A 311 -3.27 -14.88 -29.82
C VAL A 311 -2.97 -13.68 -30.73
N VAL A 312 -1.92 -13.75 -31.56
CA VAL A 312 -1.42 -12.60 -32.31
C VAL A 312 -2.45 -12.10 -33.33
N GLU A 313 -2.99 -12.97 -34.18
CA GLU A 313 -4.00 -12.53 -35.17
C GLU A 313 -5.30 -12.02 -34.52
N PRO A 314 -5.86 -12.66 -33.48
CA PRO A 314 -6.96 -12.08 -32.70
C PRO A 314 -6.65 -10.67 -32.18
N LEU A 315 -5.47 -10.45 -31.59
CA LEU A 315 -5.06 -9.13 -31.10
C LEU A 315 -4.91 -8.10 -32.22
N ILE A 316 -4.37 -8.49 -33.38
CA ILE A 316 -4.32 -7.64 -34.58
C ILE A 316 -5.73 -7.20 -35.00
N GLY A 317 -6.71 -8.09 -34.93
CA GLY A 317 -8.11 -7.76 -35.21
C GLY A 317 -8.67 -6.69 -34.28
N MET A 318 -8.31 -6.74 -32.99
CA MET A 318 -8.78 -5.80 -31.97
C MET A 318 -8.19 -4.39 -32.09
N LEU A 319 -7.16 -4.17 -32.92
CA LEU A 319 -6.67 -2.84 -33.27
C LEU A 319 -7.75 -1.98 -33.95
N GLY A 320 -8.74 -2.62 -34.58
CA GLY A 320 -9.88 -1.96 -35.22
C GLY A 320 -11.13 -1.81 -34.33
N ASP A 321 -11.06 -2.11 -33.02
CA ASP A 321 -12.20 -1.95 -32.12
C ASP A 321 -12.63 -0.48 -32.04
N GLY A 322 -13.94 -0.23 -32.01
CA GLY A 322 -14.50 1.12 -31.93
C GLY A 322 -14.24 1.83 -30.60
N THR A 323 -13.87 1.09 -29.53
CA THR A 323 -13.54 1.67 -28.23
C THR A 323 -12.02 1.90 -28.12
N PRO A 324 -11.55 3.15 -27.94
CA PRO A 324 -10.12 3.48 -27.87
C PRO A 324 -9.33 2.68 -26.84
N THR A 325 -9.93 2.42 -25.66
CA THR A 325 -9.35 1.58 -24.60
C THR A 325 -9.09 0.16 -25.05
N VAL A 326 -9.99 -0.46 -25.81
CA VAL A 326 -9.82 -1.83 -26.31
C VAL A 326 -8.76 -1.87 -27.39
N ALA A 327 -8.81 -0.95 -28.36
CA ALA A 327 -7.83 -0.87 -29.44
C ALA A 327 -6.41 -0.59 -28.92
N ARG A 328 -6.25 0.33 -27.94
CA ARG A 328 -4.95 0.60 -27.33
C ARG A 328 -4.48 -0.55 -26.44
N SER A 329 -5.37 -1.25 -25.74
CA SER A 329 -5.02 -2.47 -25.02
C SER A 329 -4.48 -3.55 -25.97
N ALA A 330 -5.06 -3.69 -27.16
CA ALA A 330 -4.59 -4.63 -28.18
C ALA A 330 -3.21 -4.23 -28.73
N LEU A 331 -3.00 -2.94 -29.00
CA LEU A 331 -1.69 -2.42 -29.39
C LEU A 331 -0.62 -2.67 -28.32
N ALA A 332 -0.93 -2.35 -27.06
CA ALA A 332 -0.02 -2.59 -25.95
C ALA A 332 0.29 -4.07 -25.77
N ALA A 333 -0.71 -4.95 -25.94
CA ALA A 333 -0.51 -6.39 -25.91
C ALA A 333 0.43 -6.86 -27.04
N LEU A 334 0.28 -6.34 -28.25
CA LEU A 334 1.18 -6.65 -29.37
C LEU A 334 2.59 -6.12 -29.13
N HIS A 335 2.74 -4.92 -28.56
CA HIS A 335 4.05 -4.37 -28.17
C HIS A 335 4.75 -5.23 -27.12
N GLU A 336 4.00 -5.66 -26.09
CA GLU A 336 4.51 -6.53 -25.04
C GLU A 336 4.94 -7.89 -25.60
N ILE A 337 4.07 -8.54 -26.39
CA ILE A 337 4.38 -9.83 -27.01
C ILE A 337 5.61 -9.68 -27.92
N ALA A 338 5.63 -8.67 -28.79
CA ALA A 338 6.71 -8.49 -29.76
C ALA A 338 8.03 -7.99 -29.15
N GLY A 339 8.00 -7.40 -27.96
CA GLY A 339 9.15 -6.75 -27.32
C GLY A 339 9.62 -5.49 -28.04
N GLN A 340 8.70 -4.73 -28.67
CA GLN A 340 8.99 -3.50 -29.42
C GLN A 340 7.79 -2.56 -29.46
N THR A 341 8.03 -1.26 -29.67
CA THR A 341 7.01 -0.21 -29.64
C THR A 341 6.94 0.65 -30.91
N GLU A 342 7.64 0.25 -31.98
CA GLU A 342 7.79 1.05 -33.21
C GLU A 342 6.57 0.96 -34.14
N ILE A 343 5.91 -0.20 -34.17
CA ILE A 343 4.74 -0.42 -35.03
C ILE A 343 3.51 0.20 -34.36
N GLY A 344 2.84 1.12 -35.06
CA GLY A 344 1.59 1.73 -34.62
C GLY A 344 0.38 0.79 -34.71
N ALA A 345 -0.83 1.35 -34.63
CA ALA A 345 -2.08 0.57 -34.65
C ALA A 345 -2.52 0.07 -36.05
N ASP A 346 -1.60 -0.12 -37.01
CA ASP A 346 -1.94 -0.61 -38.36
C ASP A 346 -1.95 -2.15 -38.41
N PRO A 347 -3.10 -2.80 -38.63
CA PRO A 347 -3.18 -4.25 -38.73
C PRO A 347 -2.32 -4.84 -39.86
N LYS A 348 -2.09 -4.11 -40.96
CA LYS A 348 -1.28 -4.61 -42.08
C LYS A 348 0.20 -4.65 -41.70
N ALA A 349 0.71 -3.61 -41.06
CA ALA A 349 2.07 -3.56 -40.56
C ALA A 349 2.34 -4.68 -39.55
N TRP A 350 1.41 -4.93 -38.62
CA TRP A 350 1.54 -6.01 -37.66
C TRP A 350 1.54 -7.41 -38.30
N ARG A 351 0.67 -7.67 -39.27
CA ARG A 351 0.68 -8.95 -40.02
C ARG A 351 1.99 -9.14 -40.77
N ALA A 352 2.47 -8.11 -41.46
CA ALA A 352 3.75 -8.17 -42.17
C ALA A 352 4.93 -8.43 -41.22
N TRP A 353 4.94 -7.80 -40.04
CA TRP A 353 5.95 -8.05 -39.02
C TRP A 353 5.85 -9.48 -38.47
N TRP A 354 4.63 -9.97 -38.19
CA TRP A 354 4.41 -11.32 -37.69
C TRP A 354 4.82 -12.39 -38.71
N ASP A 355 4.50 -12.21 -39.99
CA ASP A 355 4.92 -13.10 -41.07
C ASP A 355 6.46 -13.18 -41.18
N ALA A 356 7.15 -12.05 -40.97
CA ALA A 356 8.61 -11.98 -41.04
C ALA A 356 9.33 -12.54 -39.79
N ASN A 357 8.72 -12.39 -38.59
CA ASN A 357 9.40 -12.62 -37.31
C ASN A 357 8.81 -13.76 -36.47
N GLY A 358 7.54 -14.10 -36.66
CA GLY A 358 6.78 -14.99 -35.77
C GLY A 358 7.35 -16.39 -35.65
N SER A 359 7.90 -16.94 -36.74
CA SER A 359 8.57 -18.25 -36.74
C SER A 359 9.83 -18.32 -35.85
N LYS A 360 10.44 -17.17 -35.55
CA LYS A 360 11.65 -17.05 -34.71
C LYS A 360 11.34 -16.46 -33.33
N HIS A 361 10.10 -16.05 -33.10
CA HIS A 361 9.72 -15.32 -31.90
C HIS A 361 9.71 -16.24 -30.67
N LEU A 362 10.36 -15.79 -29.60
CA LEU A 362 10.45 -16.53 -28.34
C LEU A 362 9.45 -15.96 -27.35
N PHE A 363 8.35 -16.67 -27.15
CA PHE A 363 7.39 -16.40 -26.10
C PHE A 363 8.00 -16.72 -24.74
N ARG A 364 8.32 -15.67 -23.98
CA ARG A 364 8.87 -15.81 -22.62
C ARG A 364 7.80 -15.49 -21.60
N ASP A 365 7.70 -16.32 -20.58
CA ASP A 365 6.88 -16.00 -19.43
C ASP A 365 7.51 -14.83 -18.65
N ARG A 366 6.72 -13.81 -18.33
CA ARG A 366 7.17 -12.62 -17.58
C ARG A 366 7.67 -13.01 -16.19
N ARG A 367 7.00 -13.94 -15.51
CA ARG A 367 7.39 -14.45 -14.19
C ARG A 367 8.67 -15.26 -14.26
N GLU A 368 8.83 -16.12 -15.27
CA GLU A 368 10.10 -16.83 -15.50
C GLU A 368 11.26 -15.84 -15.72
N SER A 369 11.00 -14.74 -16.44
CA SER A 369 11.98 -13.67 -16.65
C SER A 369 12.38 -12.97 -15.34
N ILE A 370 11.41 -12.67 -14.47
CA ILE A 370 11.64 -12.10 -13.13
C ILE A 370 12.37 -13.09 -12.21
N GLU A 371 11.94 -14.36 -12.16
CA GLU A 371 12.58 -15.40 -11.34
C GLU A 371 14.04 -15.61 -11.76
N ARG A 372 14.31 -15.55 -13.07
CA ARG A 372 15.67 -15.61 -13.61
C ARG A 372 16.49 -14.40 -13.20
N GLN A 373 15.93 -13.18 -13.24
CA GLN A 373 16.61 -11.98 -12.74
C GLN A 373 16.96 -12.10 -11.25
N LYS A 374 16.00 -12.54 -10.42
CA LYS A 374 16.22 -12.79 -8.98
C LYS A 374 17.30 -13.84 -8.75
N LYS A 375 17.30 -14.94 -9.52
CA LYS A 375 18.29 -16.02 -9.41
C LYS A 375 19.73 -15.57 -9.73
N TYR A 376 19.90 -14.65 -10.68
CA TYR A 376 21.24 -14.20 -11.11
C TYR A 376 21.66 -12.85 -10.51
N GLY A 377 20.82 -12.21 -9.71
CA GLY A 377 21.18 -11.02 -8.93
C GLY A 377 21.48 -9.77 -9.75
N TYR A 378 20.96 -9.66 -10.98
CA TYR A 378 21.09 -8.43 -11.76
C TYR A 378 20.06 -7.40 -11.27
N GLU A 379 20.52 -6.31 -10.63
CA GLU A 379 19.66 -5.13 -10.48
C GLU A 379 19.40 -4.54 -11.87
N VAL A 380 18.13 -4.39 -12.24
CA VAL A 380 17.74 -3.67 -13.45
C VAL A 380 18.10 -2.19 -13.23
N PRO A 381 18.94 -1.57 -14.08
CA PRO A 381 19.24 -0.15 -13.96
C PRO A 381 17.96 0.67 -13.98
N ASP A 382 17.87 1.73 -13.17
CA ASP A 382 16.67 2.57 -13.11
C ASP A 382 16.20 3.04 -14.48
N SER A 383 17.14 3.38 -15.37
CA SER A 383 16.85 3.78 -16.76
C SER A 383 16.18 2.68 -17.61
N GLU A 384 16.39 1.40 -17.29
CA GLU A 384 15.74 0.28 -17.97
C GLU A 384 14.35 -0.04 -17.40
N ILE A 385 14.09 0.30 -16.13
CA ILE A 385 12.79 0.09 -15.47
C ILE A 385 11.69 0.92 -16.15
N TYR A 386 12.02 2.15 -16.56
CA TYR A 386 11.07 3.07 -17.20
C TYR A 386 10.97 2.91 -18.73
N ARG A 387 11.87 2.16 -19.36
CA ARG A 387 11.89 2.03 -20.82
C ARG A 387 10.59 1.40 -21.33
N GLY A 388 9.92 2.08 -22.26
CA GLY A 388 8.67 1.60 -22.87
C GLY A 388 7.48 1.54 -21.90
N LEU A 389 7.54 2.24 -20.76
CA LEU A 389 6.40 2.38 -19.85
C LEU A 389 5.46 3.48 -20.35
N ASP A 390 4.17 3.14 -20.51
CA ASP A 390 3.13 4.15 -20.76
C ASP A 390 2.74 4.80 -19.43
N VAL A 391 3.19 6.03 -19.21
CA VAL A 391 2.76 6.85 -18.06
C VAL A 391 1.71 7.84 -18.54
N VAL A 392 0.51 7.75 -17.97
CA VAL A 392 -0.64 8.60 -18.27
C VAL A 392 -0.85 9.55 -17.10
N VAL A 393 -0.58 10.83 -17.31
CA VAL A 393 -0.77 11.88 -16.31
C VAL A 393 -2.13 12.51 -16.52
N PHE A 394 -2.99 12.47 -15.51
CA PHE A 394 -4.22 13.25 -15.48
C PHE A 394 -3.87 14.67 -15.07
N THR A 395 -3.88 15.58 -16.05
CA THR A 395 -3.51 16.97 -15.84
C THR A 395 -4.56 17.68 -15.01
N SER A 396 -4.10 18.53 -14.11
CA SER A 396 -4.98 19.27 -13.23
C SER A 396 -4.32 20.59 -12.82
N ARG A 397 -4.97 21.39 -11.95
CA ARG A 397 -4.46 22.72 -11.58
C ARG A 397 -3.30 22.68 -10.59
N GLY A 398 -3.19 21.61 -9.81
CA GLY A 398 -2.14 21.40 -8.83
C GLY A 398 -1.36 20.12 -9.14
N ASP A 399 -0.13 20.07 -8.64
CA ASP A 399 0.93 19.14 -9.04
C ASP A 399 1.21 19.12 -10.55
N HIS A 400 2.50 19.16 -10.89
CA HIS A 400 3.00 19.06 -12.24
C HIS A 400 4.01 17.94 -12.34
N ILE A 401 3.60 16.72 -12.01
CA ILE A 401 4.48 15.55 -12.05
C ILE A 401 5.07 15.34 -13.46
N GLU A 402 4.39 15.80 -14.51
CA GLU A 402 4.91 15.86 -15.88
C GLU A 402 6.27 16.57 -15.94
N HIS A 403 6.48 17.68 -15.22
CA HIS A 403 7.77 18.38 -15.18
C HIS A 403 8.85 17.52 -14.51
N LEU A 404 8.49 16.72 -13.50
CA LEU A 404 9.40 15.73 -12.92
C LEU A 404 9.73 14.63 -13.93
N LEU A 405 8.72 14.06 -14.61
CA LEU A 405 8.91 13.02 -15.62
C LEU A 405 9.79 13.53 -16.79
N GLU A 406 9.59 14.77 -17.24
CA GLU A 406 10.41 15.42 -18.28
C GLU A 406 11.87 15.58 -17.86
N ARG A 407 12.13 16.08 -16.65
CA ARG A 407 13.50 16.20 -16.10
C ARG A 407 14.23 14.87 -16.06
N LEU A 408 13.48 13.79 -15.88
CA LEU A 408 13.98 12.42 -15.80
C LEU A 408 13.99 11.71 -17.15
N THR A 409 13.58 12.38 -18.23
CA THR A 409 13.46 11.82 -19.57
C THR A 409 12.52 10.60 -19.66
N ILE A 410 11.51 10.56 -18.78
CA ILE A 410 10.47 9.54 -18.78
C ILE A 410 9.36 9.99 -19.74
N ALA A 411 9.15 9.21 -20.80
CA ALA A 411 8.07 9.45 -21.74
C ALA A 411 6.72 9.30 -21.03
N HIS A 412 5.85 10.26 -21.23
CA HIS A 412 4.51 10.28 -20.67
C HIS A 412 3.55 10.94 -21.65
N ARG A 413 2.26 10.77 -21.39
CA ARG A 413 1.18 11.44 -22.11
C ARG A 413 0.16 11.94 -21.13
N THR A 414 -0.63 12.92 -21.54
CA THR A 414 -1.60 13.58 -20.68
C THR A 414 -3.03 13.21 -21.06
N THR A 415 -3.93 13.32 -20.09
CA THR A 415 -5.38 13.28 -20.25
C THR A 415 -6.02 14.25 -19.26
N GLU A 416 -7.27 14.59 -19.48
CA GLU A 416 -8.06 15.47 -18.61
C GLU A 416 -9.47 14.88 -18.40
N ALA A 417 -10.28 15.58 -17.60
CA ALA A 417 -11.66 15.22 -17.30
C ALA A 417 -12.49 15.02 -18.58
N ASN A 418 -13.41 14.06 -18.57
CA ASN A 418 -14.22 13.57 -19.70
C ASN A 418 -13.43 12.91 -20.85
N LEU A 419 -12.10 12.94 -20.84
CA LEU A 419 -11.28 12.36 -21.90
C LEU A 419 -10.63 11.03 -21.53
N VAL A 420 -10.82 10.52 -20.30
CA VAL A 420 -10.14 9.29 -19.86
C VAL A 420 -10.53 8.08 -20.72
N SER A 421 -11.79 8.00 -21.13
CA SER A 421 -12.27 6.96 -22.06
C SER A 421 -11.59 7.01 -23.43
N THR A 422 -11.19 8.21 -23.89
CA THR A 422 -10.50 8.43 -25.18
C THR A 422 -8.98 8.38 -25.06
N ALA A 423 -8.45 8.49 -23.84
CA ALA A 423 -7.02 8.35 -23.56
C ALA A 423 -6.51 6.94 -23.89
N GLY A 424 -7.38 5.95 -24.11
CA GLY A 424 -6.97 4.58 -24.48
C GLY A 424 -6.26 3.85 -23.34
N LEU A 425 -6.59 4.16 -22.09
CA LEU A 425 -5.92 3.61 -20.93
C LEU A 425 -5.88 2.07 -20.96
N HIS A 426 -4.73 1.45 -20.77
CA HIS A 426 -4.57 -0.01 -20.80
C HIS A 426 -3.85 -0.50 -19.53
N PRO A 427 -4.10 -1.72 -19.02
CA PRO A 427 -3.59 -2.19 -17.72
C PRO A 427 -2.08 -2.31 -17.58
N GLU A 428 -1.30 -2.25 -18.65
CA GLU A 428 0.17 -2.18 -18.57
C GLU A 428 0.68 -0.75 -18.33
N ALA A 429 -0.17 0.27 -18.49
CA ALA A 429 0.15 1.66 -18.20
C ALA A 429 0.11 1.98 -16.69
N ILE A 430 0.71 3.10 -16.30
CA ILE A 430 0.55 3.69 -14.98
C ILE A 430 -0.26 4.98 -15.14
N PHE A 431 -1.30 5.11 -14.33
CA PHE A 431 -2.10 6.32 -14.28
C PHE A 431 -1.68 7.14 -13.06
N VAL A 432 -1.33 8.40 -13.28
CA VAL A 432 -0.98 9.33 -12.21
C VAL A 432 -1.99 10.46 -12.20
N ALA A 433 -2.76 10.56 -11.12
CA ALA A 433 -3.71 11.63 -10.90
C ALA A 433 -3.04 12.78 -10.14
N ASN A 434 -2.76 13.89 -10.84
CA ASN A 434 -2.22 15.10 -10.21
C ASN A 434 -3.23 15.72 -9.23
N CYS A 435 -2.73 16.57 -8.34
CA CYS A 435 -3.52 17.24 -7.31
C CYS A 435 -4.62 18.14 -7.91
N THR A 436 -5.85 17.70 -7.71
CA THR A 436 -7.19 18.26 -8.00
C THR A 436 -7.97 17.25 -8.80
N GLY A 437 -7.35 16.54 -9.75
CA GLY A 437 -7.79 15.21 -10.21
C GLY A 437 -9.29 15.02 -10.43
N GLU A 438 -10.01 16.06 -10.87
CA GLU A 438 -11.48 16.12 -10.90
C GLU A 438 -12.00 15.26 -12.06
N ILE A 439 -12.10 13.94 -11.84
CA ILE A 439 -12.71 13.06 -12.84
C ILE A 439 -14.21 13.28 -12.88
N GLU A 440 -14.78 13.07 -14.05
CA GLU A 440 -16.22 13.17 -14.29
C GLU A 440 -16.88 11.81 -14.10
N GLU A 441 -18.21 11.77 -13.98
CA GLU A 441 -18.95 10.51 -13.82
C GLU A 441 -18.66 9.53 -14.98
N SER A 442 -18.44 10.07 -16.18
CA SER A 442 -18.09 9.31 -17.39
C SER A 442 -16.70 8.65 -17.33
N ASP A 443 -15.79 9.13 -16.47
CA ASP A 443 -14.43 8.63 -16.33
C ASP A 443 -14.31 7.51 -15.26
N VAL A 444 -15.31 7.38 -14.38
CA VAL A 444 -15.31 6.40 -13.28
C VAL A 444 -15.25 4.96 -13.80
N GLU A 445 -16.10 4.59 -14.77
CA GLU A 445 -16.10 3.22 -15.33
C GLU A 445 -14.76 2.89 -16.02
N PRO A 446 -14.21 3.72 -16.93
CA PRO A 446 -12.89 3.49 -17.52
C PRO A 446 -11.75 3.30 -16.52
N LEU A 447 -11.66 4.16 -15.50
CA LEU A 447 -10.61 4.05 -14.48
C LEU A 447 -10.81 2.84 -13.58
N THR A 448 -12.06 2.54 -13.21
CA THR A 448 -12.39 1.34 -12.43
C THR A 448 -12.00 0.08 -13.19
N TRP A 449 -12.33 0.03 -14.49
CA TRP A 449 -11.92 -1.07 -15.36
C TRP A 449 -10.39 -1.17 -15.46
N PHE A 450 -9.68 -0.05 -15.68
CA PHE A 450 -8.23 -0.02 -15.77
C PHE A 450 -7.56 -0.63 -14.54
N VAL A 451 -7.92 -0.17 -13.34
CA VAL A 451 -7.33 -0.70 -12.10
C VAL A 451 -7.70 -2.17 -11.95
N ARG A 452 -8.99 -2.52 -12.02
CA ARG A 452 -9.44 -3.90 -11.77
C ARG A 452 -8.86 -4.93 -12.73
N THR A 453 -8.44 -4.52 -13.93
CA THR A 453 -7.81 -5.41 -14.92
C THR A 453 -6.28 -5.45 -14.88
N GLY A 454 -5.63 -4.73 -13.97
CA GLY A 454 -4.18 -4.79 -13.75
C GLY A 454 -3.46 -3.43 -13.71
N GLY A 455 -4.20 -2.34 -13.94
CA GLY A 455 -3.71 -0.97 -13.90
C GLY A 455 -3.16 -0.58 -12.54
N TYR A 456 -2.17 0.32 -12.55
CA TYR A 456 -1.62 0.93 -11.35
C TYR A 456 -2.04 2.39 -11.35
N LEU A 457 -2.81 2.79 -10.34
CA LEU A 457 -3.27 4.15 -10.16
C LEU A 457 -2.56 4.76 -8.96
N PHE A 458 -1.89 5.87 -9.20
CA PHE A 458 -1.25 6.67 -8.18
C PHE A 458 -1.99 8.00 -8.08
N GLY A 459 -2.46 8.37 -6.88
CA GLY A 459 -3.05 9.67 -6.60
C GLY A 459 -2.14 10.51 -5.71
N SER A 460 -2.16 11.83 -5.94
CA SER A 460 -1.72 12.79 -4.93
C SER A 460 -2.86 13.64 -4.39
N CYS A 461 -2.89 13.69 -3.07
CA CYS A 461 -3.57 14.71 -2.31
C CYS A 461 -5.06 14.81 -2.66
N TRP A 462 -5.46 15.82 -3.45
CA TRP A 462 -6.86 16.01 -3.84
C TRP A 462 -7.40 14.89 -4.74
N ALA A 463 -6.51 14.17 -5.43
CA ALA A 463 -6.87 12.98 -6.20
C ALA A 463 -7.57 11.91 -5.33
N LEU A 464 -7.34 11.90 -4.01
CA LEU A 464 -8.05 11.05 -3.08
C LEU A 464 -9.56 11.21 -3.20
N SER A 465 -10.09 12.42 -2.98
CA SER A 465 -11.53 12.68 -3.04
C SER A 465 -12.06 12.79 -4.46
N GLN A 466 -11.23 13.29 -5.38
CA GLN A 466 -11.67 13.64 -6.71
C GLN A 466 -11.54 12.52 -7.71
N THR A 467 -10.69 11.53 -7.44
CA THR A 467 -10.51 10.31 -8.21
C THR A 467 -10.81 9.09 -7.33
N ILE A 468 -9.90 8.73 -6.39
CA ILE A 468 -9.84 7.41 -5.72
C ILE A 468 -11.14 7.05 -5.00
N GLU A 469 -11.71 7.95 -4.21
CA GLU A 469 -12.97 7.75 -3.49
C GLU A 469 -14.14 7.44 -4.42
N LYS A 470 -14.18 8.05 -5.61
CA LYS A 470 -15.26 7.79 -6.58
C LYS A 470 -15.16 6.35 -7.12
N LEU A 471 -13.96 5.77 -7.18
CA LEU A 471 -13.76 4.36 -7.55
C LEU A 471 -14.00 3.40 -6.38
N HIS A 472 -13.56 3.77 -5.18
CA HIS A 472 -13.48 2.90 -4.01
C HIS A 472 -13.89 3.62 -2.71
N PRO A 473 -15.17 4.03 -2.58
CA PRO A 473 -15.63 4.88 -1.48
C PRO A 473 -15.61 4.21 -0.10
N SER A 474 -15.44 2.89 -0.04
CA SER A 474 -15.47 2.11 1.20
C SER A 474 -14.09 1.79 1.78
N VAL A 475 -13.00 2.14 1.09
CA VAL A 475 -11.63 1.70 1.47
C VAL A 475 -10.84 2.83 2.09
N VAL A 476 -10.73 3.95 1.38
CA VAL A 476 -10.08 5.19 1.84
C VAL A 476 -10.95 6.38 1.46
N ARG A 477 -10.87 7.45 2.25
CA ARG A 477 -11.45 8.75 1.93
C ARG A 477 -10.63 9.90 2.48
N LYS A 478 -10.96 11.12 2.06
CA LYS A 478 -10.53 12.37 2.63
C LYS A 478 -11.03 12.44 4.06
N PHE A 479 -10.10 12.69 4.95
CA PHE A 479 -10.41 13.06 6.32
C PHE A 479 -10.94 14.50 6.35
N GLU A 480 -12.10 14.69 6.98
CA GLU A 480 -12.70 16.02 7.14
C GLU A 480 -11.96 16.81 8.23
N THR A 481 -11.04 17.66 7.80
CA THR A 481 -10.17 18.45 8.65
C THR A 481 -10.93 19.61 9.31
N PRO A 482 -10.96 19.71 10.66
CA PRO A 482 -11.76 20.74 11.34
C PRO A 482 -11.39 22.18 10.98
N ALA A 483 -10.13 22.43 10.64
CA ALA A 483 -9.59 23.75 10.31
C ALA A 483 -9.79 24.15 8.83
N GLY A 484 -10.39 23.29 8.00
CA GLY A 484 -10.44 23.49 6.55
C GLY A 484 -9.14 23.04 5.89
N GLU A 485 -8.44 23.95 5.22
CA GLU A 485 -7.21 23.64 4.48
C GLU A 485 -6.06 23.20 5.40
N VAL A 486 -5.30 22.20 4.96
CA VAL A 486 -4.10 21.72 5.64
C VAL A 486 -2.88 22.41 5.04
N LEU A 487 -2.33 23.39 5.76
CA LEU A 487 -1.14 24.15 5.37
C LEU A 487 -0.07 23.95 6.44
N ASP A 488 0.85 23.00 6.23
CA ASP A 488 1.80 22.66 7.28
C ASP A 488 3.06 21.89 6.82
N ASP A 489 4.13 22.01 7.60
CA ASP A 489 5.32 21.17 7.53
C ASP A 489 5.25 20.10 8.63
N VAL A 490 5.14 18.82 8.25
CA VAL A 490 4.98 17.71 9.20
C VAL A 490 6.12 16.70 9.09
N ARG A 491 6.58 16.14 10.22
CA ARG A 491 7.53 15.01 10.18
C ARG A 491 6.82 13.76 9.72
N ALA A 492 7.37 13.09 8.72
CA ALA A 492 6.87 11.82 8.22
C ALA A 492 7.63 10.64 8.84
N ALA A 493 6.93 9.55 9.07
CA ALA A 493 7.48 8.29 9.59
C ALA A 493 6.97 7.10 8.79
N ALA A 494 7.87 6.14 8.52
CA ALA A 494 7.50 4.89 7.90
C ALA A 494 6.72 4.00 8.89
N CYS A 495 5.49 3.62 8.51
CA CYS A 495 4.71 2.59 9.21
C CYS A 495 5.23 1.19 8.90
N ARG A 496 5.78 1.00 7.68
CA ARG A 496 6.26 -0.28 7.15
C ARG A 496 7.62 -0.11 6.47
N PRO A 497 8.71 0.05 7.24
CA PRO A 497 10.05 0.32 6.69
C PRO A 497 10.57 -0.75 5.73
N ASP A 498 10.02 -1.96 5.83
CA ASP A 498 10.30 -3.14 5.00
C ASP A 498 9.48 -3.18 3.69
N SER A 499 8.52 -2.28 3.48
CA SER A 499 7.73 -2.22 2.23
C SER A 499 8.62 -1.84 1.04
N GLY A 500 8.42 -2.51 -0.10
CA GLY A 500 9.10 -2.17 -1.34
C GLY A 500 8.84 -0.73 -1.80
N PHE A 501 7.67 -0.17 -1.47
CA PHE A 501 7.30 1.22 -1.77
C PHE A 501 8.17 2.24 -1.04
N LEU A 502 8.70 1.91 0.15
CA LEU A 502 9.49 2.83 0.98
C LEU A 502 11.00 2.68 0.81
N ARG A 503 11.46 1.82 -0.13
CA ARG A 503 12.89 1.61 -0.39
C ARG A 503 13.61 2.93 -0.66
N GLY A 504 14.51 3.32 0.24
CA GLY A 504 15.30 4.55 0.13
C GLY A 504 14.52 5.85 0.36
N VAL A 505 13.23 5.80 0.72
CA VAL A 505 12.43 6.98 1.07
C VAL A 505 12.80 7.47 2.47
N PHE A 506 12.90 6.56 3.44
CA PHE A 506 13.30 6.84 4.82
C PHE A 506 14.67 6.23 5.09
N GLN A 507 15.72 7.05 5.08
CA GLN A 507 17.07 6.61 5.43
C GLN A 507 17.29 6.65 6.95
N ASP A 508 18.19 5.81 7.45
CA ASP A 508 18.49 5.74 8.88
C ASP A 508 19.01 7.09 9.41
N GLY A 509 18.38 7.57 10.48
CA GLY A 509 18.72 8.85 11.12
C GLY A 509 18.13 10.08 10.42
N VAL A 510 17.42 9.91 9.30
CA VAL A 510 16.73 10.98 8.58
C VAL A 510 15.27 10.99 8.99
N VAL A 511 14.73 12.18 9.27
CA VAL A 511 13.30 12.38 9.54
C VAL A 511 12.74 13.31 8.48
N PRO A 512 12.21 12.79 7.36
CA PRO A 512 11.69 13.64 6.30
C PRO A 512 10.62 14.60 6.80
N ILE A 513 10.67 15.83 6.29
CA ILE A 513 9.62 16.83 6.48
C ILE A 513 8.79 16.84 5.22
N TYR A 514 7.50 16.56 5.37
CA TYR A 514 6.53 16.65 4.29
C TYR A 514 5.83 18.00 4.37
N HIS A 515 5.96 18.78 3.32
CA HIS A 515 5.23 20.03 3.12
C HIS A 515 3.83 19.72 2.59
N LEU A 516 2.80 20.17 3.32
CA LEU A 516 1.39 20.01 3.01
C LEU A 516 0.83 21.38 2.63
N GLU A 517 0.34 21.54 1.39
CA GLU A 517 -0.24 22.80 0.91
C GLU A 517 -1.69 22.60 0.44
N GLY A 518 -2.66 22.90 1.28
CA GLY A 518 -4.07 22.65 1.00
C GLY A 518 -4.40 21.16 1.00
N ALA A 519 -3.66 20.35 1.75
CA ALA A 519 -3.63 18.92 1.52
C ALA A 519 -4.87 18.16 2.04
N HIS A 520 -5.23 17.07 1.37
CA HIS A 520 -6.30 16.15 1.81
C HIS A 520 -5.68 14.97 2.56
N LEU A 521 -5.82 14.98 3.89
CA LEU A 521 -5.35 13.87 4.73
C LEU A 521 -6.19 12.62 4.50
N ILE A 522 -5.58 11.45 4.71
CA ILE A 522 -6.22 10.15 4.44
C ILE A 522 -6.93 9.63 5.69
N GLU A 523 -8.17 9.18 5.53
CA GLU A 523 -8.87 8.31 6.48
C GLU A 523 -8.98 6.91 5.87
N VAL A 524 -8.50 5.90 6.60
CA VAL A 524 -8.64 4.49 6.20
C VAL A 524 -9.93 3.93 6.80
N LEU A 525 -10.87 3.56 5.93
CA LEU A 525 -12.17 3.02 6.32
C LEU A 525 -12.12 1.50 6.50
N ASP A 526 -11.27 0.84 5.70
CA ASP A 526 -11.06 -0.61 5.69
C ASP A 526 -9.57 -0.94 5.89
N PRO A 527 -9.11 -1.11 7.15
CA PRO A 527 -7.72 -1.42 7.47
C PRO A 527 -7.34 -2.88 7.19
N GLU A 528 -8.30 -3.75 6.84
CA GLU A 528 -8.02 -5.11 6.41
C GLU A 528 -7.68 -5.19 4.90
N VAL A 529 -8.07 -4.16 4.13
CA VAL A 529 -7.79 -4.02 2.70
C VAL A 529 -6.69 -2.99 2.42
N ALA A 530 -6.69 -1.85 3.10
CA ALA A 530 -5.72 -0.77 2.88
C ALA A 530 -4.63 -0.70 3.96
N GLU A 531 -3.39 -0.59 3.52
CA GLU A 531 -2.22 -0.48 4.37
C GLU A 531 -1.67 0.96 4.32
N VAL A 532 -1.48 1.55 5.50
CA VAL A 532 -0.81 2.86 5.64
C VAL A 532 0.69 2.65 5.59
N LEU A 533 1.36 3.32 4.65
CA LEU A 533 2.80 3.26 4.47
C LEU A 533 3.52 4.35 5.27
N VAL A 534 2.95 5.55 5.30
CA VAL A 534 3.56 6.73 5.93
C VAL A 534 2.55 7.40 6.84
N ASP A 535 2.98 7.77 8.05
CA ASP A 535 2.19 8.57 8.98
C ASP A 535 2.95 9.77 9.58
N SER A 536 2.21 10.65 10.26
CA SER A 536 2.77 11.77 11.00
C SER A 536 2.01 12.06 12.30
N PRO A 537 2.68 11.98 13.46
CA PRO A 537 2.14 12.48 14.73
C PRO A 537 1.80 13.97 14.69
N ASP A 538 2.57 14.76 13.92
CA ASP A 538 2.37 16.22 13.84
C ASP A 538 1.09 16.56 13.09
N ALA A 539 0.83 15.85 11.99
CA ALA A 539 -0.42 15.99 11.24
C ALA A 539 -1.61 15.53 12.09
N ALA A 540 -1.48 14.40 12.78
CA ALA A 540 -2.54 13.89 13.65
C ALA A 540 -2.91 14.89 14.76
N GLU A 541 -1.91 15.49 15.42
CA GLU A 541 -2.14 16.47 16.49
C GLU A 541 -2.82 17.74 15.99
N ARG A 542 -2.39 18.26 14.84
CA ARG A 542 -2.87 19.55 14.33
C ARG A 542 -4.16 19.45 13.53
N HIS A 543 -4.39 18.34 12.85
CA HIS A 543 -5.48 18.19 11.89
C HIS A 543 -6.41 17.01 12.15
N GLY A 544 -6.09 16.13 13.11
CA GLY A 544 -6.96 15.01 13.52
C GLY A 544 -6.71 13.69 12.79
N SER A 545 -6.12 13.70 11.58
CA SER A 545 -5.57 12.50 10.91
C SER A 545 -4.08 12.70 10.66
N GLY A 546 -3.33 11.60 10.69
CA GLY A 546 -1.91 11.61 10.35
C GLY A 546 -1.53 10.55 9.33
N ASN A 547 -2.48 9.93 8.63
CA ASN A 547 -2.13 9.01 7.54
C ASN A 547 -1.73 9.83 6.31
N LEU A 548 -0.49 9.66 5.85
CA LEU A 548 0.12 10.46 4.77
C LEU A 548 0.31 9.70 3.46
N ALA A 549 0.31 8.36 3.50
CA ALA A 549 0.26 7.53 2.31
C ALA A 549 -0.38 6.18 2.61
N ALA A 550 -1.24 5.70 1.74
CA ALA A 550 -1.90 4.39 1.87
C ALA A 550 -2.04 3.71 0.51
N TRP A 551 -2.06 2.37 0.50
CA TRP A 551 -2.22 1.59 -0.72
C TRP A 551 -3.12 0.37 -0.51
N PHE A 552 -3.71 -0.13 -1.60
CA PHE A 552 -4.52 -1.36 -1.60
C PHE A 552 -4.62 -2.00 -2.99
N GLU A 553 -4.98 -3.29 -3.02
CA GLU A 553 -5.29 -4.03 -4.26
C GLU A 553 -6.77 -3.87 -4.65
N SER A 554 -7.02 -3.73 -5.95
CA SER A 554 -8.37 -3.74 -6.54
C SER A 554 -8.39 -4.57 -7.82
N GLY A 555 -9.17 -5.66 -7.82
CA GLY A 555 -9.11 -6.68 -8.85
C GLY A 555 -7.68 -7.21 -9.04
N HIS A 556 -7.12 -7.03 -10.24
CA HIS A 556 -5.74 -7.37 -10.58
C HIS A 556 -4.73 -6.21 -10.42
N GLY A 557 -5.20 -4.99 -10.13
CA GLY A 557 -4.38 -3.78 -10.05
C GLY A 557 -4.12 -3.28 -8.65
N VAL A 558 -3.52 -2.09 -8.57
CA VAL A 558 -3.05 -1.47 -7.33
C VAL A 558 -3.40 0.01 -7.34
N ILE A 559 -3.86 0.50 -6.19
CA ILE A 559 -4.09 1.92 -5.92
C ILE A 559 -3.14 2.35 -4.81
N LEU A 560 -2.50 3.49 -4.99
CA LEU A 560 -1.70 4.15 -3.96
C LEU A 560 -2.04 5.64 -3.95
N ASP A 561 -2.26 6.19 -2.76
CA ASP A 561 -2.44 7.63 -2.56
C ASP A 561 -1.37 8.18 -1.62
N SER A 562 -0.95 9.41 -1.86
CA SER A 562 -0.08 10.16 -0.97
C SER A 562 -0.56 11.60 -0.81
N VAL A 563 -0.49 12.11 0.42
CA VAL A 563 -0.85 13.50 0.74
C VAL A 563 0.17 14.50 0.18
N ASN A 564 1.34 14.04 -0.30
CA ASN A 564 2.42 14.92 -0.73
C ASN A 564 2.18 15.58 -2.09
N HIS A 565 2.57 16.85 -2.18
CA HIS A 565 2.85 17.53 -3.43
C HIS A 565 4.26 17.19 -3.89
N PHE A 566 4.41 16.71 -5.14
CA PHE A 566 5.71 16.25 -5.66
C PHE A 566 6.68 17.36 -6.01
N ASP A 567 6.17 18.57 -6.26
CA ASP A 567 6.97 19.71 -6.70
C ASP A 567 7.37 20.66 -5.54
N LEU A 568 6.87 20.42 -4.33
CA LEU A 568 6.97 21.33 -3.19
C LEU A 568 7.62 20.66 -1.97
N GLN A 569 8.80 20.08 -2.11
CA GLN A 569 9.53 19.47 -0.98
C GLN A 569 10.98 19.94 -0.91
N GLY A 570 11.56 19.87 0.29
CA GLY A 570 12.97 20.19 0.53
C GLY A 570 13.26 21.67 0.75
N LEU A 571 14.47 22.09 0.37
CA LEU A 571 15.03 23.40 0.75
C LEU A 571 14.26 24.61 0.21
N GLU A 572 13.49 24.47 -0.85
CA GLU A 572 12.76 25.58 -1.48
C GLU A 572 11.62 26.09 -0.61
N VAL A 573 10.90 25.18 0.03
CA VAL A 573 9.75 25.47 0.90
C VAL A 573 10.09 25.42 2.39
N ALA A 574 11.26 24.90 2.75
CA ALA A 574 11.70 24.78 4.14
C ALA A 574 11.72 26.13 4.88
N GLN A 575 10.94 26.20 5.95
CA GLN A 575 10.80 27.41 6.75
C GLN A 575 11.90 27.54 7.83
N GLY A 576 12.19 28.77 8.24
CA GLY A 576 13.07 29.04 9.39
C GLY A 576 14.57 28.90 9.14
N LEU A 577 15.02 28.58 7.92
CA LEU A 577 16.44 28.43 7.56
C LEU A 577 17.11 29.78 7.24
N LYS A 578 17.75 30.39 8.24
CA LYS A 578 18.37 31.73 8.17
C LYS A 578 19.77 31.71 7.56
N ASN A 579 20.57 30.68 7.83
CA ASN A 579 21.98 30.64 7.40
C ASN A 579 22.37 29.35 6.65
N GLU A 580 23.59 29.33 6.09
CA GLU A 580 24.10 28.21 5.29
C GLU A 580 24.18 26.90 6.09
N ARG A 581 24.53 26.98 7.39
CA ARG A 581 24.70 25.81 8.24
C ARG A 581 23.35 25.16 8.54
N GLU A 582 22.31 25.96 8.75
CA GLU A 582 20.94 25.48 8.93
C GLU A 582 20.44 24.77 7.66
N ARG A 583 20.72 25.31 6.47
CA ARG A 583 20.38 24.63 5.20
C ARG A 583 21.15 23.33 5.00
N GLN A 584 22.43 23.32 5.32
CA GLN A 584 23.25 22.10 5.26
C GLN A 584 22.78 21.04 6.25
N ALA A 585 22.47 21.43 7.49
CA ALA A 585 21.92 20.55 8.50
C ALA A 585 20.56 19.99 8.06
N TYR A 586 19.67 20.85 7.56
CA TYR A 586 18.37 20.42 7.03
C TYR A 586 18.53 19.38 5.91
N ALA A 587 19.46 19.60 4.98
CA ALA A 587 19.72 18.65 3.90
C ALA A 587 20.20 17.28 4.41
N ILE A 588 21.01 17.24 5.47
CA ILE A 588 21.48 15.99 6.08
C ILE A 588 20.34 15.32 6.85
N ASP A 589 19.72 16.06 7.77
CA ASP A 589 18.81 15.53 8.79
C ASP A 589 17.42 15.19 8.23
N HIS A 590 16.98 15.86 7.15
CA HIS A 590 15.64 15.73 6.61
C HIS A 590 15.59 15.23 5.15
N MET A 591 16.64 15.49 4.35
CA MET A 591 16.68 15.08 2.93
C MET A 591 17.64 13.91 2.65
N GLY A 592 18.38 13.46 3.67
CA GLY A 592 19.32 12.34 3.53
C GLY A 592 20.54 12.66 2.66
N LEU A 593 21.01 13.91 2.65
CA LEU A 593 22.28 14.27 2.04
C LEU A 593 23.41 13.55 2.78
N ASP A 594 24.07 12.62 2.09
CA ASP A 594 25.15 11.85 2.71
C ASP A 594 26.35 12.73 3.06
N TYR A 595 27.11 12.29 4.09
CA TYR A 595 28.26 13.04 4.59
C TYR A 595 29.40 13.22 3.58
N ALA A 596 29.52 12.38 2.55
CA ALA A 596 30.55 12.55 1.53
C ALA A 596 30.16 13.69 0.57
N THR A 597 28.92 13.67 0.09
CA THR A 597 28.33 14.70 -0.78
C THR A 597 28.26 16.05 -0.05
N TRP A 598 27.84 16.08 1.22
CA TRP A 598 27.91 17.30 2.04
C TRP A 598 29.35 17.81 2.18
N ARG A 599 30.33 16.96 2.53
CA ARG A 599 31.73 17.41 2.67
C ARG A 599 32.30 18.01 1.39
N ALA A 600 31.94 17.48 0.24
CA ALA A 600 32.34 17.99 -1.07
C ALA A 600 31.67 19.34 -1.39
N SER A 601 30.43 19.54 -0.94
CA SER A 601 29.62 20.70 -1.30
C SER A 601 29.55 21.81 -0.24
N GLN A 602 30.02 21.58 0.98
CA GLN A 602 29.79 22.49 2.12
C GLN A 602 30.29 23.95 1.93
N LYS A 603 31.21 24.18 0.98
CA LYS A 603 31.76 25.50 0.65
C LYS A 603 31.15 26.12 -0.61
N GLU A 604 30.22 25.43 -1.26
CA GLU A 604 29.62 25.88 -2.51
C GLU A 604 28.72 27.09 -2.29
N GLY A 605 28.81 28.07 -3.20
CA GLY A 605 28.06 29.33 -3.10
C GLY A 605 26.55 29.18 -3.21
N TYR A 606 26.05 28.03 -3.67
CA TYR A 606 24.61 27.78 -3.76
C TYR A 606 23.95 27.61 -2.39
N TRP A 607 24.69 27.32 -1.32
CA TRP A 607 24.16 27.28 0.05
C TRP A 607 23.74 28.64 0.60
N GLN A 608 23.99 29.74 -0.11
CA GLN A 608 23.64 31.09 0.34
C GLN A 608 22.13 31.35 0.38
N THR A 609 21.35 30.70 -0.49
CA THR A 609 19.89 30.89 -0.53
C THR A 609 19.17 29.57 -0.74
N SER A 610 17.98 29.43 -0.15
CA SER A 610 17.11 28.25 -0.31
C SER A 610 16.84 27.88 -1.77
N PRO A 611 16.45 28.82 -2.68
CA PRO A 611 16.20 28.46 -4.08
C PRO A 611 17.44 27.98 -4.84
N ARG A 612 18.64 28.47 -4.50
CA ARG A 612 19.88 28.00 -5.12
C ARG A 612 20.26 26.62 -4.59
N ALA A 613 20.11 26.41 -3.29
CA ALA A 613 20.41 25.14 -2.66
C ALA A 613 19.47 24.03 -3.14
N ALA A 614 18.16 24.29 -3.21
CA ALA A 614 17.16 23.35 -3.72
C ALA A 614 17.46 22.86 -5.16
N ARG A 615 17.93 23.75 -6.04
CA ARG A 615 18.34 23.37 -7.41
C ARG A 615 19.53 22.43 -7.49
N ASN A 616 20.42 22.44 -6.49
CA ASN A 616 21.64 21.62 -6.47
C ASN A 616 21.51 20.41 -5.53
N VAL A 617 20.61 20.47 -4.57
CA VAL A 617 20.34 19.43 -3.58
C VAL A 617 18.82 19.21 -3.55
N PRO A 618 18.28 18.40 -4.47
CA PRO A 618 16.85 18.10 -4.51
C PRO A 618 16.46 17.10 -3.40
N ASP A 619 15.24 17.22 -2.89
CA ASP A 619 14.65 16.14 -2.08
C ASP A 619 14.19 15.01 -3.02
N LEU A 620 14.71 13.81 -2.81
CA LEU A 620 14.40 12.64 -3.62
C LEU A 620 13.41 11.68 -2.95
N SER A 621 12.89 11.98 -1.75
CA SER A 621 11.99 11.10 -1.01
C SER A 621 10.70 10.83 -1.79
N ALA A 622 10.01 11.88 -2.23
CA ALA A 622 8.77 11.77 -3.01
C ALA A 622 9.01 11.11 -4.38
N PHE A 623 10.14 11.42 -5.02
CA PHE A 623 10.56 10.76 -6.25
C PHE A 623 10.79 9.26 -6.05
N ARG A 624 11.55 8.87 -5.02
CA ARG A 624 11.79 7.47 -4.65
C ARG A 624 10.48 6.73 -4.38
N PHE A 625 9.52 7.41 -3.77
CA PHE A 625 8.21 6.82 -3.50
C PHE A 625 7.43 6.49 -4.80
N VAL A 626 7.30 7.46 -5.72
CA VAL A 626 6.65 7.24 -7.03
C VAL A 626 7.40 6.17 -7.84
N THR A 627 8.73 6.26 -7.89
CA THR A 627 9.55 5.29 -8.63
C THR A 627 9.47 3.88 -8.08
N ASN A 628 9.38 3.70 -6.77
CA ASN A 628 9.15 2.39 -6.16
C ASN A 628 7.77 1.84 -6.52
N PHE A 629 6.74 2.70 -6.64
CA PHE A 629 5.43 2.28 -7.14
C PHE A 629 5.51 1.78 -8.58
N VAL A 630 6.23 2.48 -9.45
CA VAL A 630 6.50 2.03 -10.83
C VAL A 630 7.28 0.72 -10.87
N ARG A 631 8.35 0.63 -10.07
CA ARG A 631 9.19 -0.57 -9.93
C ARG A 631 8.35 -1.77 -9.53
N SER A 632 7.47 -1.61 -8.55
CA SER A 632 6.59 -2.68 -8.08
C SER A 632 5.78 -3.31 -9.21
N LYS A 633 5.31 -2.51 -10.18
CA LYS A 633 4.63 -3.01 -11.37
C LYS A 633 5.54 -3.84 -12.28
N ARG A 634 6.77 -3.36 -12.50
CA ARG A 634 7.71 -3.96 -13.47
C ARG A 634 8.39 -5.23 -12.95
N ILE A 635 8.82 -5.23 -11.69
CA ILE A 635 9.61 -6.33 -11.11
C ILE A 635 8.86 -7.16 -10.08
N GLY A 636 7.64 -6.78 -9.72
CA GLY A 636 6.77 -7.54 -8.82
C GLY A 636 7.19 -7.51 -7.34
N ASP A 637 8.13 -6.65 -6.96
CA ASP A 637 8.47 -6.40 -5.56
C ASP A 637 7.41 -5.45 -4.97
N ARG A 638 6.54 -5.98 -4.11
CA ARG A 638 5.54 -5.24 -3.33
C ARG A 638 5.98 -5.23 -1.87
#